data_AF-A0A2J6R235-F1
#
_entry.id   AF-A0A2J6R235-F1
#
_cell.length_a   1.000
_cell.length_b   1.000
_cell.length_c   1.000
_cell.angle_alpha   90.00
_cell.angle_beta   90.00
_cell.angle_gamma   90.00
#
_symmetry.space_group_name_H-M   'P 1'
#
loop_
_entity.id
_entity.type
_entity.pdbx_description
1 polymer ?
#
loop_
_entity_poly.entity_id
_entity_poly.type
_entity_poly.pdbx_seq_one_letter_code
_entity_poly.pdbx_strand_id
1 'polypeptide(L)'
;MAHAFTPHRVEYPLQGPEGPASWVFYVVSQIDGQHRPLAVVIRQAITIANFEPSRGEDITPSCLRTLKIFSDPANRVAIESEVDIATGFYQESDNLSLPTAKLPDFMEFTRSYGIHSDWNMPEFPFVSTCLLLGVGLPPSMSMPRSGPLGTVYRDNDIRHGLVVVDITDLDNIRFGIIAFTVRLMVWDEGHEWNLEGPIGTPVPALENDRPRRPLSAAQYIAKFRYDSSPEVSELEKIPLINVSVMDHVWPLDSLSLSPITPDLAHHYPRSLRDQAIIALINSTLETERFEMSVFGELRAIPHFQDLLLRFLRERSESLGETQAAGQLLGIAFEGKTHLNMARFKGLSAQSIGASLETEELKNAESISLCIDTIRSTPAQILDALSRSSSLHNLCFVASPTRANDQTSTALFLELSKRPHLLRGKITITGSYSAALNTRSWLPPTLNYQPHFEFFPIQHMFYCIGSRAFHYYLGDAFLGPKSFAAKFLKWINYPDGYMFNIAAGPPGLEDMSRTEISPIPAKNFSVPDQCGDNAEFRPGIRNLVPESWIILVSREKYVDKERNRLQMNLYLPTEARYTKYACVRPRVHIAVDDPTAVANLSPEQLEVGGLKEFLQATAPDVDSALVDQRLAELGQQIGNGYRQAPLGPGLEWLMVLKQDEACDMLRDFLSIALKTLNKS
;
A
#
# COMPACT_ATOMS: atom_id res chain seq x y z
N MET A 1 22.45 3.02 64.91
CA MET A 1 23.03 3.25 63.57
C MET A 1 21.87 3.30 62.60
N ALA A 2 21.54 4.47 62.04
CA ALA A 2 20.55 4.56 60.98
C ALA A 2 21.20 4.01 59.70
N HIS A 3 20.54 3.05 59.04
CA HIS A 3 20.96 2.62 57.70
C HIS A 3 20.95 3.85 56.78
N ALA A 4 22.07 4.11 56.11
CA ALA A 4 22.13 5.18 55.11
C ALA A 4 21.13 4.85 54.00
N PHE A 5 20.08 5.65 53.88
CA PHE A 5 19.11 5.51 52.80
C PHE A 5 19.83 5.79 51.47
N THR A 6 19.74 4.85 50.54
CA THR A 6 20.27 5.03 49.19
C THR A 6 19.10 5.34 48.26
N PRO A 7 19.08 6.51 47.60
CA PRO A 7 18.05 6.85 46.63
C PRO A 7 17.90 5.74 45.58
N HIS A 8 16.65 5.36 45.30
CA HIS A 8 16.31 4.31 44.33
C HIS A 8 14.97 4.61 43.62
N ARG A 9 14.73 3.97 42.47
CA ARG A 9 13.58 4.26 41.60
C ARG A 9 12.45 3.37 42.06
N VAL A 10 11.30 3.98 42.35
CA VAL A 10 10.09 3.28 42.77
C VAL A 10 9.01 3.47 41.70
N GLU A 11 8.25 2.42 41.43
CA GLU A 11 7.14 2.43 40.47
C GLU A 11 5.98 3.28 41.00
N TYR A 12 5.38 4.10 40.14
CA TYR A 12 4.24 4.92 40.49
C TYR A 12 2.96 4.05 40.59
N PRO A 13 2.33 3.94 41.76
CA PRO A 13 1.35 2.89 42.05
C PRO A 13 -0.02 3.06 41.37
N LEU A 14 -0.32 4.26 40.85
CA LEU A 14 -1.63 4.58 40.27
C LEU A 14 -1.74 4.27 38.77
N GLN A 15 -0.67 3.81 38.11
CA GLN A 15 -0.69 3.51 36.68
C GLN A 15 -0.13 2.11 36.40
N GLY A 16 -0.92 1.29 35.69
CA GLY A 16 -0.54 -0.07 35.31
C GLY A 16 0.56 -0.10 34.23
N PRO A 17 1.10 -1.29 33.91
CA PRO A 17 2.10 -1.44 32.86
C PRO A 17 1.55 -0.99 31.50
N GLU A 18 2.29 -0.12 30.80
CA GLU A 18 1.86 0.44 29.51
C GLU A 18 2.67 -0.13 28.35
N GLY A 19 2.02 -0.33 27.20
CA GLY A 19 2.68 -0.66 25.94
C GLY A 19 3.27 0.57 25.23
N PRO A 20 4.08 0.34 24.18
CA PRO A 20 4.63 1.42 23.37
C PRO A 20 3.53 2.27 22.71
N ALA A 21 3.72 3.59 22.73
CA ALA A 21 2.77 4.54 22.14
C ALA A 21 2.96 4.68 20.62
N SER A 22 4.19 4.49 20.13
CA SER A 22 4.54 4.54 18.72
C SER A 22 5.07 3.18 18.26
N TRP A 23 5.07 2.94 16.95
CA TRP A 23 5.39 1.65 16.38
C TRP A 23 6.16 1.78 15.09
N VAL A 24 7.11 0.87 14.88
CA VAL A 24 7.85 0.73 13.63
C VAL A 24 7.56 -0.64 13.06
N PHE A 25 7.07 -0.65 11.82
CA PHE A 25 6.77 -1.87 11.08
C PHE A 25 7.85 -2.07 10.03
N TYR A 26 8.32 -3.31 9.92
CA TYR A 26 9.28 -3.74 8.91
C TYR A 26 8.71 -4.87 8.09
N VAL A 27 8.96 -4.82 6.79
CA VAL A 27 8.87 -5.98 5.90
C VAL A 27 10.28 -6.38 5.51
N VAL A 28 10.61 -7.65 5.67
CA VAL A 28 11.93 -8.19 5.36
C VAL A 28 11.81 -9.43 4.47
N SER A 29 12.87 -9.73 3.74
CA SER A 29 13.00 -10.97 2.95
C SER A 29 14.44 -11.47 3.00
N GLN A 30 14.64 -12.78 2.86
CA GLN A 30 15.97 -13.38 2.76
C GLN A 30 16.57 -13.10 1.37
N ILE A 31 17.61 -12.29 1.36
CA ILE A 31 18.38 -11.91 0.19
C ILE A 31 19.84 -12.30 0.44
N ASP A 32 20.38 -13.15 -0.43
CA ASP A 32 21.74 -13.71 -0.31
C ASP A 32 22.04 -14.29 1.08
N GLY A 33 21.07 -15.04 1.62
CA GLY A 33 21.18 -15.71 2.91
C GLY A 33 20.88 -14.84 4.13
N GLN A 34 20.65 -13.53 3.95
CA GLN A 34 20.41 -12.58 5.04
C GLN A 34 19.04 -11.92 4.95
N HIS A 35 18.35 -11.71 6.08
CA HIS A 35 17.09 -10.97 6.08
C HIS A 35 17.36 -9.48 5.94
N ARG A 36 16.93 -8.90 4.82
CA ARG A 36 17.11 -7.49 4.47
C ARG A 36 15.76 -6.76 4.45
N PRO A 37 15.70 -5.49 4.88
CA PRO A 37 14.48 -4.70 4.86
C PRO A 37 14.05 -4.36 3.43
N LEU A 38 12.76 -4.45 3.15
CA LEU A 38 12.14 -4.06 1.88
C LEU A 38 11.16 -2.89 2.03
N ALA A 39 10.62 -2.70 3.24
CA ALA A 39 9.85 -1.53 3.58
C ALA A 39 9.93 -1.26 5.08
N VAL A 40 9.84 0.02 5.44
CA VAL A 40 9.72 0.48 6.81
C VAL A 40 8.57 1.47 6.89
N VAL A 41 7.69 1.30 7.88
CA VAL A 41 6.62 2.26 8.16
C VAL A 41 6.64 2.63 9.64
N ILE A 42 6.65 3.93 9.91
CA ILE A 42 6.67 4.48 11.25
C ILE A 42 5.28 5.05 11.55
N ARG A 43 4.69 4.60 12.65
CA ARG A 43 3.40 5.06 13.17
C ARG A 43 3.64 5.75 14.51
N GLN A 44 3.38 7.05 14.58
CA GLN A 44 3.67 7.84 15.78
C GLN A 44 2.39 8.16 16.57
N ALA A 45 2.46 8.10 17.89
CA ALA A 45 1.42 8.68 18.73
C ALA A 45 1.43 10.21 18.62
N ILE A 46 0.23 10.81 18.48
CA ILE A 46 0.02 12.25 18.67
C ILE A 46 -0.03 12.46 20.20
N THR A 47 1.06 12.91 20.83
CA THR A 47 1.08 13.23 22.28
C THR A 47 0.76 14.74 22.46
N ILE A 48 0.27 15.33 23.56
CA ILE A 48 0.38 15.17 25.03
C ILE A 48 -0.90 15.81 25.66
N ALA A 49 -1.36 15.30 26.81
CA ALA A 49 -2.42 15.83 27.70
C ALA A 49 -3.88 15.35 27.45
N ASN A 50 -4.33 14.43 28.32
CA ASN A 50 -5.74 14.18 28.70
C ASN A 50 -6.67 13.36 27.80
N PHE A 51 -6.19 12.57 26.84
CA PHE A 51 -7.01 11.51 26.25
C PHE A 51 -6.19 10.23 26.12
N GLU A 52 -6.73 9.11 26.61
CA GLU A 52 -6.19 7.76 26.46
C GLU A 52 -5.94 7.50 24.96
N PRO A 53 -4.67 7.52 24.47
CA PRO A 53 -4.39 7.01 23.14
C PRO A 53 -4.69 5.51 23.19
N SER A 54 -5.19 4.91 22.11
CA SER A 54 -5.18 3.45 21.98
C SER A 54 -3.72 2.98 22.12
N ARG A 55 -3.31 2.47 23.28
CA ARG A 55 -1.90 2.23 23.68
C ARG A 55 -1.28 1.00 22.99
N GLY A 56 -1.55 0.84 21.71
CA GLY A 56 -1.17 -0.32 20.91
C GLY A 56 -2.19 -1.47 20.91
N GLU A 57 -3.39 -1.27 21.45
CA GLU A 57 -4.53 -2.21 21.32
C GLU A 57 -4.91 -2.45 19.85
N ASP A 58 -4.68 -1.45 19.01
CA ASP A 58 -5.00 -1.46 17.59
C ASP A 58 -3.87 -2.05 16.70
N ILE A 59 -2.82 -2.60 17.31
CA ILE A 59 -1.73 -3.25 16.58
C ILE A 59 -2.17 -4.59 15.99
N THR A 60 -3.02 -5.37 16.67
CA THR A 60 -3.47 -6.65 16.15
C THR A 60 -4.27 -6.51 14.85
N PRO A 61 -5.22 -5.55 14.68
CA PRO A 61 -5.82 -5.29 13.37
C PRO A 61 -4.82 -4.85 12.29
N SER A 62 -3.82 -4.02 12.62
CA SER A 62 -2.79 -3.62 11.66
C SER A 62 -1.95 -4.80 11.21
N CYS A 63 -1.49 -5.66 12.13
CA CYS A 63 -0.75 -6.89 11.79
C CYS A 63 -1.56 -7.81 10.88
N LEU A 64 -2.82 -8.10 11.24
CA LEU A 64 -3.66 -9.01 10.45
C LEU A 64 -3.90 -8.46 9.04
N ARG A 65 -4.14 -7.15 8.91
CA ARG A 65 -4.33 -6.51 7.60
C ARG A 65 -3.07 -6.57 6.74
N THR A 66 -1.92 -6.24 7.32
CA THR A 66 -0.62 -6.36 6.63
C THR A 66 -0.42 -7.77 6.12
N LEU A 67 -0.66 -8.79 6.95
CA LEU A 67 -0.51 -10.19 6.56
C LEU A 67 -1.49 -10.59 5.44
N LYS A 68 -2.77 -10.20 5.54
CA LYS A 68 -3.75 -10.42 4.48
C LYS A 68 -3.35 -9.80 3.14
N ILE A 69 -2.73 -8.61 3.15
CA ILE A 69 -2.25 -7.94 1.95
C ILE A 69 -1.12 -8.76 1.31
N PHE A 70 -0.10 -9.13 2.08
CA PHE A 70 1.05 -9.87 1.54
C PHE A 70 0.71 -11.30 1.13
N SER A 71 -0.29 -11.93 1.75
CA SER A 71 -0.78 -13.26 1.37
C SER A 71 -1.77 -13.25 0.20
N ASP A 72 -2.27 -12.10 -0.26
CA ASP A 72 -3.26 -12.07 -1.34
C ASP A 72 -2.60 -12.40 -2.69
N PRO A 73 -3.11 -13.39 -3.45
CA PRO A 73 -2.49 -13.80 -4.71
C PRO A 73 -2.52 -12.72 -5.79
N ALA A 74 -3.41 -11.71 -5.70
CA ALA A 74 -3.40 -10.58 -6.62
C ALA A 74 -2.13 -9.72 -6.48
N ASN A 75 -1.50 -9.72 -5.32
CA ASN A 75 -0.33 -8.88 -5.03
C ASN A 75 1.00 -9.63 -5.30
N ARG A 76 0.95 -10.96 -5.42
CA ARG A 76 2.12 -11.86 -5.51
C ARG A 76 3.12 -11.45 -6.59
N VAL A 77 2.66 -11.24 -7.82
CA VAL A 77 3.53 -10.91 -8.97
C VAL A 77 4.36 -9.66 -8.70
N ALA A 78 3.76 -8.59 -8.19
CA ALA A 78 4.47 -7.34 -7.91
C ALA A 78 5.45 -7.51 -6.73
N ILE A 79 5.06 -8.23 -5.68
CA ILE A 79 5.93 -8.51 -4.53
C ILE A 79 7.15 -9.33 -4.96
N GLU A 80 6.95 -10.45 -5.65
CA GLU A 80 8.04 -11.32 -6.13
C GLU A 80 8.97 -10.56 -7.08
N SER A 81 8.44 -9.64 -7.89
CA SER A 81 9.25 -8.85 -8.81
C SER A 81 10.12 -7.81 -8.09
N GLU A 82 9.58 -7.14 -7.06
CA GLU A 82 10.38 -6.24 -6.22
C GLU A 82 11.41 -7.00 -5.36
N VAL A 83 11.08 -8.19 -4.87
CA VAL A 83 12.03 -9.08 -4.17
C VAL A 83 13.17 -9.53 -5.10
N ASP A 84 12.87 -9.86 -6.37
CA ASP A 84 13.91 -10.23 -7.35
C ASP A 84 14.85 -9.05 -7.67
N ILE A 85 14.30 -7.83 -7.81
CA ILE A 85 15.12 -6.62 -7.95
C ILE A 85 15.93 -6.34 -6.68
N ALA A 86 15.35 -6.55 -5.50
CA ALA A 86 16.04 -6.35 -4.23
C ALA A 86 17.32 -7.19 -4.12
N THR A 87 17.33 -8.38 -4.72
CA THR A 87 18.54 -9.20 -4.82
C THR A 87 19.67 -8.49 -5.57
N GLY A 88 19.37 -7.86 -6.72
CA GLY A 88 20.37 -7.07 -7.43
C GLY A 88 20.77 -5.80 -6.68
N PHE A 89 19.82 -5.14 -6.02
CA PHE A 89 20.05 -3.92 -5.25
C PHE A 89 21.03 -4.13 -4.10
N TYR A 90 20.81 -5.14 -3.26
CA TYR A 90 21.65 -5.40 -2.09
C TYR A 90 23.01 -6.03 -2.43
N GLN A 91 23.21 -6.51 -3.66
CA GLN A 91 24.51 -7.02 -4.14
C GLN A 91 25.49 -5.89 -4.52
N GLU A 92 24.98 -4.69 -4.81
CA GLU A 92 25.83 -3.54 -5.14
C GLU A 92 26.55 -3.05 -3.88
N SER A 93 27.86 -2.79 -4.01
CA SER A 93 28.74 -2.38 -2.90
C SER A 93 28.20 -1.18 -2.12
N ASP A 94 27.58 -0.25 -2.84
CA ASP A 94 27.11 1.03 -2.30
C ASP A 94 25.82 0.85 -1.48
N ASN A 95 25.10 -0.25 -1.67
CA ASN A 95 23.82 -0.56 -1.03
C ASN A 95 23.93 -1.65 0.05
N LEU A 96 25.08 -2.34 0.17
CA LEU A 96 25.33 -3.36 1.20
C LEU A 96 25.17 -2.81 2.62
N SER A 97 25.51 -1.53 2.81
CA SER A 97 25.41 -0.80 4.08
C SER A 97 24.61 0.48 3.89
N LEU A 98 23.29 0.35 3.86
CA LEU A 98 22.40 1.51 3.84
C LEU A 98 22.72 2.47 4.99
N PRO A 99 22.67 3.80 4.76
CA PRO A 99 22.85 4.77 5.82
C PRO A 99 21.89 4.49 6.99
N THR A 100 22.44 4.34 8.20
CA THR A 100 21.62 4.10 9.39
C THR A 100 20.76 5.32 9.70
N ALA A 101 19.45 5.16 9.59
CA ALA A 101 18.49 6.18 9.99
C ALA A 101 18.06 5.95 11.44
N LYS A 102 18.01 7.02 12.23
CA LYS A 102 17.45 6.99 13.58
C LYS A 102 15.94 7.18 13.51
N LEU A 103 15.23 6.60 14.46
CA LEU A 103 13.80 6.87 14.63
C LEU A 103 13.59 8.34 15.01
N PRO A 104 12.61 9.03 14.40
CA PRO A 104 12.41 10.46 14.60
C PRO A 104 12.03 10.78 16.04
N ASP A 105 12.45 11.96 16.51
CA ASP A 105 11.88 12.51 17.75
C ASP A 105 10.47 13.09 17.51
N PHE A 106 9.62 13.16 18.53
CA PHE A 106 8.26 13.71 18.42
C PHE A 106 8.26 15.15 17.90
N MET A 107 9.22 15.97 18.37
CA MET A 107 9.40 17.34 17.89
C MET A 107 9.89 17.41 16.44
N GLU A 108 10.59 16.40 15.95
CA GLU A 108 11.05 16.30 14.56
C GLU A 108 9.90 15.86 13.64
N PHE A 109 9.11 14.88 14.09
CA PHE A 109 7.92 14.41 13.40
C PHE A 109 6.84 15.50 13.27
N THR A 110 6.59 16.26 14.35
CA THR A 110 5.65 17.38 14.32
C THR A 110 6.20 18.54 13.50
N ARG A 111 7.47 18.95 13.62
CA ARG A 111 8.01 20.02 12.73
C ARG A 111 7.96 19.65 11.24
N SER A 112 8.00 18.35 10.93
CA SER A 112 7.73 17.76 9.61
C SER A 112 6.22 17.56 9.37
N TYR A 113 5.34 18.51 9.73
CA TYR A 113 3.91 18.48 9.36
C TYR A 113 3.68 18.46 7.82
N GLY A 114 4.72 18.68 7.02
CA GLY A 114 4.72 18.23 5.63
C GLY A 114 5.02 16.74 5.58
N ILE A 115 4.13 15.97 4.96
CA ILE A 115 4.36 14.57 4.54
C ILE A 115 5.58 14.47 3.56
N HIS A 116 6.25 15.59 3.27
CA HIS A 116 7.53 15.67 2.59
C HIS A 116 8.65 15.06 3.42
N SER A 117 8.81 13.76 3.23
CA SER A 117 10.04 13.08 3.54
C SER A 117 10.94 13.29 2.32
N ASP A 118 11.80 14.32 2.33
CA ASP A 118 12.86 14.58 1.33
C ASP A 118 13.95 13.49 1.33
N TRP A 119 13.59 12.27 1.70
CA TRP A 119 14.42 11.11 1.63
C TRP A 119 14.41 10.68 0.16
N ASN A 120 15.32 11.24 -0.62
CA ASN A 120 15.71 10.70 -1.92
C ASN A 120 16.43 9.35 -1.73
N MET A 121 15.77 8.44 -1.01
CA MET A 121 16.28 7.19 -0.47
C MET A 121 15.72 6.04 -1.27
N PRO A 122 16.46 4.93 -1.37
CA PRO A 122 15.97 3.76 -2.07
C PRO A 122 14.69 3.22 -1.43
N GLU A 123 13.71 2.87 -2.27
CA GLU A 123 12.43 2.29 -1.85
C GLU A 123 11.94 1.23 -2.83
N PHE A 124 11.22 0.23 -2.33
CA PHE A 124 10.49 -0.73 -3.15
C PHE A 124 9.01 -0.31 -3.17
N PRO A 125 8.53 0.36 -4.23
CA PRO A 125 7.28 1.12 -4.18
C PRO A 125 6.04 0.30 -3.80
N PHE A 126 5.87 -0.88 -4.36
CA PHE A 126 4.71 -1.73 -4.14
C PHE A 126 4.72 -2.34 -2.74
N VAL A 127 5.84 -2.92 -2.30
CA VAL A 127 6.01 -3.48 -0.96
C VAL A 127 5.86 -2.40 0.12
N SER A 128 6.39 -1.20 -0.13
CA SER A 128 6.25 -0.04 0.79
C SER A 128 4.79 0.41 0.91
N THR A 129 4.07 0.48 -0.21
CA THR A 129 2.63 0.81 -0.20
C THR A 129 1.78 -0.27 0.44
N CYS A 130 2.10 -1.56 0.23
CA CYS A 130 1.45 -2.67 0.94
C CYS A 130 1.58 -2.52 2.45
N LEU A 131 2.78 -2.22 2.95
CA LEU A 131 3.02 -2.02 4.36
C LEU A 131 2.28 -0.79 4.90
N LEU A 132 2.32 0.34 4.19
CA LEU A 132 1.63 1.57 4.59
C LEU A 132 0.12 1.35 4.75
N LEU A 133 -0.50 0.70 3.77
CA LEU A 133 -1.94 0.41 3.76
C LEU A 133 -2.35 -0.61 4.82
N GLY A 134 -1.47 -1.57 5.13
CA GLY A 134 -1.66 -2.50 6.24
C GLY A 134 -1.69 -1.79 7.60
N VAL A 135 -0.79 -0.81 7.79
CA VAL A 135 -0.63 -0.08 9.06
C VAL A 135 -1.69 1.01 9.25
N GLY A 136 -2.06 1.75 8.20
CA GLY A 136 -2.68 3.08 8.29
C GLY A 136 -4.17 3.21 8.58
N LEU A 137 -4.81 2.20 9.17
CA LEU A 137 -6.27 2.21 9.37
C LEU A 137 -6.65 1.74 10.78
N PRO A 138 -6.34 2.56 11.80
CA PRO A 138 -7.44 3.07 12.62
C PRO A 138 -7.45 4.62 12.79
N PRO A 139 -8.65 5.22 12.94
CA PRO A 139 -8.90 6.67 12.90
C PRO A 139 -8.37 7.49 14.09
N SER A 140 -7.76 6.86 15.10
CA SER A 140 -7.33 7.50 16.35
C SER A 140 -5.87 7.99 16.37
N MET A 141 -5.08 7.72 15.33
CA MET A 141 -3.63 7.98 15.33
C MET A 141 -3.16 8.84 14.16
N SER A 142 -1.94 9.38 14.28
CA SER A 142 -1.29 10.09 13.18
C SER A 142 -1.13 9.18 11.97
N MET A 143 -1.15 9.79 10.77
CA MET A 143 -0.90 9.09 9.53
C MET A 143 0.45 8.36 9.60
N PRO A 144 0.51 7.05 9.33
CA PRO A 144 1.80 6.36 9.25
C PRO A 144 2.62 6.95 8.11
N ARG A 145 3.94 6.90 8.26
CA ARG A 145 4.88 7.43 7.26
C ARG A 145 5.83 6.34 6.81
N SER A 146 6.17 6.36 5.52
CA SER A 146 7.29 5.55 5.02
C SER A 146 8.59 6.00 5.69
N GLY A 147 9.42 5.03 6.06
CA GLY A 147 10.73 5.24 6.67
C GLY A 147 11.85 4.73 5.74
N PRO A 148 13.09 5.26 5.88
CA PRO A 148 14.23 4.74 5.14
C PRO A 148 14.48 3.25 5.43
N LEU A 149 14.90 2.48 4.42
CA LEU A 149 15.23 1.06 4.57
C LEU A 149 16.32 0.80 5.63
N GLY A 150 17.25 1.75 5.83
CA GLY A 150 18.30 1.68 6.86
C GLY A 150 17.85 2.08 8.28
N THR A 151 16.55 2.21 8.54
CA THR A 151 16.04 2.56 9.87
C THR A 151 16.29 1.43 10.86
N VAL A 152 16.97 1.73 11.97
CA VAL A 152 17.31 0.73 13.00
C VAL A 152 16.53 0.97 14.28
N TYR A 153 15.86 -0.07 14.77
CA TYR A 153 15.23 -0.13 16.08
C TYR A 153 16.28 -0.31 17.18
N ARG A 154 16.12 0.42 18.29
CA ARG A 154 16.94 0.29 19.50
C ARG A 154 16.04 0.06 20.69
N ASP A 155 16.42 -0.91 21.52
CA ASP A 155 15.68 -1.32 22.70
C ASP A 155 15.72 -0.30 23.85
N ASN A 156 16.45 0.80 23.68
CA ASN A 156 16.45 1.94 24.59
C ASN A 156 15.49 3.07 24.16
N ASP A 157 14.79 2.94 23.03
CA ASP A 157 13.73 3.87 22.66
C ASP A 157 12.45 3.54 23.42
N ILE A 158 12.11 4.40 24.38
CA ILE A 158 10.96 4.23 25.26
C ILE A 158 9.60 4.34 24.54
N ARG A 159 9.57 4.86 23.32
CA ARG A 159 8.33 5.22 22.63
C ARG A 159 7.91 4.16 21.64
N HIS A 160 8.88 3.50 21.00
CA HIS A 160 8.63 2.65 19.85
C HIS A 160 8.57 1.17 20.25
N GLY A 161 7.50 0.51 19.82
CA GLY A 161 7.46 -0.93 19.61
C GLY A 161 7.91 -1.28 18.19
N LEU A 162 8.14 -2.55 17.95
CA LEU A 162 8.60 -3.10 16.68
C LEU A 162 7.66 -4.22 16.22
N VAL A 163 7.27 -4.20 14.95
CA VAL A 163 6.61 -5.32 14.27
C VAL A 163 7.44 -5.69 13.06
N VAL A 164 7.71 -6.98 12.87
CA VAL A 164 8.46 -7.47 11.72
C VAL A 164 7.62 -8.52 10.99
N VAL A 165 7.51 -8.37 9.68
CA VAL A 165 6.85 -9.31 8.77
C VAL A 165 7.89 -9.86 7.81
N ASP A 166 8.04 -11.19 7.80
CA ASP A 166 8.97 -11.91 6.94
C ASP A 166 8.22 -12.47 5.73
N ILE A 167 8.57 -11.96 4.55
CA ILE A 167 7.97 -12.33 3.25
C ILE A 167 8.94 -13.14 2.39
N THR A 168 9.95 -13.79 3.00
CA THR A 168 10.87 -14.69 2.30
C THR A 168 10.12 -15.78 1.52
N ASP A 169 9.04 -16.30 2.11
CA ASP A 169 8.14 -17.26 1.49
C ASP A 169 6.70 -16.73 1.60
N LEU A 170 6.11 -16.33 0.47
CA LEU A 170 4.75 -15.78 0.43
C LEU A 170 3.66 -16.82 0.73
N ASP A 171 3.98 -18.11 0.61
CA ASP A 171 3.08 -19.19 1.02
C ASP A 171 3.16 -19.47 2.53
N ASN A 172 4.24 -19.02 3.20
CA ASN A 172 4.50 -19.22 4.63
C ASN A 172 5.00 -17.94 5.32
N ILE A 173 4.22 -16.87 5.22
CA ILE A 173 4.54 -15.57 5.84
C ILE A 173 4.60 -15.72 7.36
N ARG A 174 5.59 -15.05 7.98
CA ARG A 174 5.79 -15.04 9.44
C ARG A 174 5.74 -13.63 9.96
N PHE A 175 5.39 -13.46 11.24
CA PHE A 175 5.46 -12.15 11.89
C PHE A 175 5.89 -12.23 13.34
N GLY A 176 6.20 -11.08 13.95
CA GLY A 176 6.46 -11.00 15.38
C GLY A 176 6.29 -9.59 15.91
N ILE A 177 5.79 -9.50 17.14
CA ILE A 177 5.62 -8.23 17.87
C ILE A 177 6.69 -8.13 18.94
N ILE A 178 7.44 -7.03 18.97
CA ILE A 178 8.45 -6.73 19.97
C ILE A 178 8.01 -5.46 20.68
N ALA A 179 7.75 -5.59 21.97
CA ALA A 179 7.27 -4.48 22.77
C ALA A 179 7.75 -4.65 24.22
N PHE A 180 8.21 -3.55 24.79
CA PHE A 180 8.69 -3.49 26.16
C PHE A 180 7.74 -2.67 27.01
N THR A 181 7.55 -3.09 28.25
CA THR A 181 6.71 -2.34 29.18
C THR A 181 7.35 -1.03 29.56
N VAL A 182 6.55 0.04 29.45
CA VAL A 182 6.88 1.37 29.95
C VAL A 182 6.19 1.55 31.30
N ARG A 183 6.96 1.92 32.32
CA ARG A 183 6.48 2.20 33.68
C ARG A 183 6.85 3.62 34.07
N LEU A 184 5.97 4.31 34.78
CA LEU A 184 6.34 5.57 35.41
C LEU A 184 7.10 5.29 36.70
N MET A 185 8.30 5.84 36.80
CA MET A 185 9.18 5.69 37.97
C MET A 185 9.38 7.05 38.62
N VAL A 186 9.28 7.10 39.95
CA VAL A 186 9.63 8.28 40.75
C VAL A 186 10.96 8.01 41.45
N TRP A 187 11.75 9.07 41.61
CA TRP A 187 13.01 8.99 42.35
C TRP A 187 12.72 9.20 43.82
N ASP A 188 12.90 8.15 44.64
CA ASP A 188 12.68 8.23 46.08
C ASP A 188 13.97 8.69 46.76
N GLU A 189 13.96 9.91 47.29
CA GLU A 189 15.07 10.50 48.06
C GLU A 189 14.95 10.27 49.57
N GLY A 190 13.95 9.48 50.00
CA GLY A 190 13.93 8.80 51.29
C GLY A 190 12.83 9.22 52.24
N HIS A 191 12.13 10.33 52.01
CA HIS A 191 11.08 10.78 52.93
C HIS A 191 10.04 11.60 52.18
N GLU A 192 8.89 10.97 51.91
CA GLU A 192 7.53 11.51 51.84
C GLU A 192 6.72 10.74 50.78
N TRP A 193 5.95 9.75 51.25
CA TRP A 193 4.86 9.15 50.49
C TRP A 193 3.58 9.83 50.98
N ASN A 194 2.74 10.32 50.07
CA ASN A 194 1.39 10.76 50.44
C ASN A 194 0.40 9.58 50.30
N LEU A 195 -0.89 9.82 50.56
CA LEU A 195 -1.93 8.80 50.38
C LEU A 195 -2.08 8.31 48.92
N GLU A 196 -1.48 9.01 47.96
CA GLU A 196 -1.59 8.77 46.52
C GLU A 196 -0.32 8.14 45.90
N GLY A 197 0.81 8.10 46.61
CA GLY A 197 2.05 7.48 46.15
C GLY A 197 3.34 8.24 46.53
N PRO A 198 4.48 7.90 45.91
CA PRO A 198 5.76 8.59 46.13
C PRO A 198 5.70 10.03 45.59
N ILE A 199 6.20 11.00 46.37
CA ILE A 199 6.26 12.41 45.96
C ILE A 199 7.44 12.63 45.00
N GLY A 200 7.14 13.06 43.76
CA GLY A 200 8.13 13.44 42.76
C GLY A 200 7.54 13.45 41.35
N THR A 201 8.29 13.97 40.38
CA THR A 201 7.86 13.94 38.97
C THR A 201 8.03 12.53 38.39
N PRO A 202 6.95 11.84 37.99
CA PRO A 202 7.07 10.52 37.39
C PRO A 202 7.78 10.61 36.04
N VAL A 203 8.79 9.76 35.84
CA VAL A 203 9.56 9.67 34.60
C VAL A 203 9.33 8.29 33.98
N PRO A 204 8.97 8.20 32.69
CA PRO A 204 8.80 6.91 32.04
C PRO A 204 10.15 6.18 31.97
N ALA A 205 10.14 4.89 32.29
CA ALA A 205 11.27 3.97 32.19
C ALA A 205 10.84 2.66 31.54
N LEU A 206 11.72 2.11 30.70
CA LEU A 206 11.54 0.78 30.13
C LEU A 206 11.82 -0.31 31.17
N GLU A 207 11.16 -1.46 31.01
CA GLU A 207 11.52 -2.66 31.76
C GLU A 207 12.99 -3.04 31.55
N ASN A 208 13.61 -3.63 32.59
CA ASN A 208 15.03 -3.94 32.59
C ASN A 208 15.40 -5.13 31.71
N ASP A 209 14.56 -6.17 31.72
CA ASP A 209 14.76 -7.37 30.89
C ASP A 209 14.13 -7.17 29.52
N ARG A 210 14.95 -7.09 28.48
CA ARG A 210 14.54 -6.78 27.10
C ARG A 210 15.04 -7.86 26.14
N PRO A 211 14.52 -9.10 26.22
CA PRO A 211 14.98 -10.18 25.36
C PRO A 211 14.58 -9.93 23.90
N ARG A 212 15.45 -10.33 22.97
CA ARG A 212 15.16 -10.37 21.52
C ARG A 212 14.23 -11.53 21.17
N ARG A 213 13.03 -11.53 21.75
CA ARG A 213 12.03 -12.59 21.54
C ARG A 213 10.76 -11.97 20.96
N PRO A 214 10.33 -12.38 19.74
CA PRO A 214 9.05 -11.97 19.20
C PRO A 214 7.91 -12.57 20.03
N LEU A 215 6.89 -11.74 20.30
CA LEU A 215 5.64 -12.12 20.92
C LEU A 215 4.62 -12.47 19.83
N SER A 216 3.76 -13.46 20.11
CA SER A 216 2.51 -13.65 19.37
C SER A 216 1.48 -12.57 19.73
N ALA A 217 0.38 -12.52 18.97
CA ALA A 217 -0.70 -11.57 19.25
C ALA A 217 -1.31 -11.83 20.64
N ALA A 218 -1.58 -13.09 20.98
CA ALA A 218 -2.10 -13.45 22.30
C ALA A 218 -1.12 -13.12 23.43
N GLN A 219 0.17 -13.36 23.23
CA GLN A 219 1.20 -13.01 24.22
C GLN A 219 1.31 -11.49 24.41
N TYR A 220 1.21 -10.72 23.33
CA TYR A 220 1.21 -9.27 23.37
C TYR A 220 0.00 -8.72 24.14
N ILE A 221 -1.22 -9.16 23.80
CA ILE A 221 -2.45 -8.77 24.50
C ILE A 221 -2.39 -9.13 25.99
N ALA A 222 -1.93 -10.34 26.31
CA ALA A 222 -1.78 -10.79 27.70
C ALA A 222 -0.73 -9.98 28.46
N LYS A 223 0.40 -9.62 27.84
CA LYS A 223 1.49 -8.85 28.46
C LYS A 223 1.01 -7.49 28.95
N PHE A 224 0.19 -6.80 28.16
CA PHE A 224 -0.29 -5.44 28.46
C PHE A 224 -1.71 -5.39 29.03
N ARG A 225 -2.36 -6.56 29.22
CA ARG A 225 -3.73 -6.69 29.74
C ARG A 225 -4.75 -5.94 28.89
N TYR A 226 -4.58 -5.96 27.57
CA TYR A 226 -5.54 -5.40 26.64
C TYR A 226 -6.75 -6.32 26.46
N ASP A 227 -7.86 -5.74 26.03
CA ASP A 227 -9.03 -6.52 25.66
C ASP A 227 -8.71 -7.37 24.42
N SER A 228 -9.12 -8.63 24.46
CA SER A 228 -8.91 -9.54 23.33
C SER A 228 -9.73 -9.08 22.13
N SER A 229 -9.07 -8.96 20.98
CA SER A 229 -9.70 -8.65 19.71
C SER A 229 -9.95 -9.94 18.89
N PRO A 230 -10.96 -10.00 18.00
CA PRO A 230 -11.22 -11.18 17.18
C PRO A 230 -10.06 -11.53 16.24
N GLU A 231 -9.22 -10.56 15.89
CA GLU A 231 -8.04 -10.73 15.04
C GLU A 231 -6.97 -11.61 15.68
N VAL A 232 -6.90 -11.68 17.02
CA VAL A 232 -5.93 -12.50 17.74
C VAL A 232 -6.04 -13.96 17.31
N SER A 233 -7.25 -14.51 17.23
CA SER A 233 -7.49 -15.91 16.85
C SER A 233 -7.00 -16.25 15.44
N GLU A 234 -7.04 -15.29 14.51
CA GLU A 234 -6.52 -15.47 13.15
C GLU A 234 -4.99 -15.36 13.14
N LEU A 235 -4.43 -14.41 13.89
CA LEU A 235 -2.99 -14.20 14.00
C LEU A 235 -2.26 -15.39 14.66
N GLU A 236 -2.88 -16.09 15.60
CA GLU A 236 -2.28 -17.28 16.25
C GLU A 236 -2.11 -18.46 15.28
N LYS A 237 -2.76 -18.44 14.11
CA LYS A 237 -2.54 -19.44 13.06
C LYS A 237 -1.26 -19.18 12.26
N ILE A 238 -0.66 -18.00 12.41
CA ILE A 238 0.47 -17.55 11.62
C ILE A 238 1.76 -17.78 12.41
N PRO A 239 2.80 -18.39 11.80
CA PRO A 239 4.04 -18.70 12.49
C PRO A 239 4.81 -17.43 12.91
N LEU A 240 5.52 -17.53 14.04
CA LEU A 240 6.41 -16.49 14.51
C LEU A 240 7.72 -16.45 13.71
N ILE A 241 8.30 -15.25 13.59
CA ILE A 241 9.65 -15.09 13.04
C ILE A 241 10.72 -15.71 13.94
N ASN A 242 11.84 -16.11 13.33
CA ASN A 242 13.06 -16.45 14.07
C ASN A 242 13.79 -15.17 14.51
N VAL A 243 14.59 -15.26 15.57
CA VAL A 243 15.35 -14.10 16.09
C VAL A 243 16.31 -13.51 15.04
N SER A 244 16.91 -14.37 14.20
CA SER A 244 17.83 -13.97 13.14
C SER A 244 17.20 -13.12 12.03
N VAL A 245 15.86 -13.09 11.94
CA VAL A 245 15.13 -12.21 11.01
C VAL A 245 15.34 -10.75 11.39
N MET A 246 15.61 -10.47 12.67
CA MET A 246 15.72 -9.11 13.19
C MET A 246 17.14 -8.52 13.10
N ASP A 247 18.15 -9.27 12.66
CA ASP A 247 19.56 -8.89 12.85
C ASP A 247 19.95 -7.55 12.17
N HIS A 248 19.32 -7.20 11.05
CA HIS A 248 19.55 -5.91 10.37
C HIS A 248 18.70 -4.77 10.93
N VAL A 249 17.46 -5.05 11.35
CA VAL A 249 16.51 -4.01 11.78
C VAL A 249 16.66 -3.67 13.26
N TRP A 250 17.18 -4.61 14.05
CA TRP A 250 17.56 -4.45 15.44
C TRP A 250 18.89 -5.20 15.61
N PRO A 251 20.07 -4.57 15.55
CA PRO A 251 21.35 -5.24 15.77
C PRO A 251 21.66 -5.37 17.28
N LEU A 252 22.51 -6.33 17.66
CA LEU A 252 22.90 -6.61 19.06
C LEU A 252 23.86 -5.56 19.65
N ASP A 253 24.76 -4.97 18.85
CA ASP A 253 25.66 -3.90 19.30
C ASP A 253 25.52 -2.64 18.44
N SER A 254 25.69 -1.47 19.07
CA SER A 254 25.81 -0.17 18.38
C SER A 254 27.06 -0.03 17.49
N LEU A 255 27.94 -1.04 17.48
CA LEU A 255 29.20 -1.09 16.75
C LEU A 255 29.32 -2.31 15.82
N SER A 256 28.32 -3.20 15.77
CA SER A 256 28.38 -4.44 14.99
C SER A 256 27.57 -4.38 13.69
N LEU A 257 27.50 -3.23 13.03
CA LEU A 257 27.45 -3.22 11.57
C LEU A 257 28.89 -3.41 11.09
N SER A 258 29.48 -4.55 11.43
CA SER A 258 30.67 -4.96 10.69
C SER A 258 30.23 -5.06 9.24
N PRO A 259 30.97 -4.50 8.27
CA PRO A 259 30.83 -4.94 6.91
C PRO A 259 31.17 -6.43 6.97
N ILE A 260 30.14 -7.28 7.07
CA ILE A 260 30.29 -8.67 6.75
C ILE A 260 30.70 -8.59 5.29
N THR A 261 32.00 -8.74 5.05
CA THR A 261 32.54 -9.03 3.73
C THR A 261 31.57 -10.03 3.14
N PRO A 262 30.95 -9.75 1.97
CA PRO A 262 30.15 -10.76 1.30
C PRO A 262 31.06 -11.98 1.28
N ASP A 263 30.68 -13.02 2.02
CA ASP A 263 31.39 -14.28 1.97
C ASP A 263 31.28 -14.65 0.50
N LEU A 264 32.40 -14.47 -0.20
CA LEU A 264 32.52 -14.40 -1.65
C LEU A 264 31.60 -15.47 -2.20
N ALA A 265 30.49 -15.00 -2.80
CA ALA A 265 29.37 -15.77 -3.30
C ALA A 265 29.81 -17.21 -3.52
N HIS A 266 29.42 -18.15 -2.65
CA HIS A 266 29.91 -19.51 -2.62
C HIS A 266 30.42 -19.97 -4.00
N HIS A 267 31.71 -19.77 -4.25
CA HIS A 267 32.41 -20.34 -5.39
C HIS A 267 32.67 -21.78 -5.00
N TYR A 268 31.58 -22.55 -4.82
CA TYR A 268 31.68 -23.98 -5.03
C TYR A 268 32.31 -24.12 -6.42
N PRO A 269 33.43 -24.84 -6.56
CA PRO A 269 34.05 -25.03 -7.86
C PRO A 269 32.97 -25.57 -8.80
N ARG A 270 32.57 -24.73 -9.76
CA ARG A 270 31.54 -25.07 -10.75
C ARG A 270 31.99 -26.35 -11.41
N SER A 271 31.10 -27.33 -11.55
CA SER A 271 31.47 -28.59 -12.17
C SER A 271 31.98 -28.33 -13.58
N LEU A 272 32.86 -29.20 -14.10
CA LEU A 272 33.35 -29.09 -15.49
C LEU A 272 32.17 -29.02 -16.48
N ARG A 273 31.07 -29.70 -16.15
CA ARG A 273 29.82 -29.65 -16.91
C ARG A 273 29.22 -28.24 -16.92
N ASP A 274 29.10 -27.59 -15.76
CA ASP A 274 28.56 -26.22 -15.67
C ASP A 274 29.45 -25.23 -16.43
N GLN A 275 30.76 -25.39 -16.35
CA GLN A 275 31.72 -24.54 -17.08
C GLN A 275 31.56 -24.70 -18.60
N ALA A 276 31.37 -25.93 -19.10
CA ALA A 276 31.13 -26.19 -20.52
C ALA A 276 29.79 -25.59 -20.98
N ILE A 277 28.73 -25.72 -20.18
CA ILE A 277 27.42 -25.11 -20.46
C ILE A 277 27.55 -23.58 -20.54
N ILE A 278 28.24 -22.98 -19.57
CA ILE A 278 28.49 -21.53 -19.53
C ILE A 278 29.27 -21.06 -20.76
N ALA A 279 30.30 -21.80 -21.18
CA ALA A 279 31.07 -21.47 -22.38
C ALA A 279 30.20 -21.49 -23.64
N LEU A 280 29.31 -22.48 -23.76
CA LEU A 280 28.36 -22.53 -24.88
C LEU A 280 27.38 -21.35 -24.83
N ILE A 281 26.82 -21.01 -23.66
CA ILE A 281 25.91 -19.87 -23.51
C ILE A 281 26.63 -18.57 -23.91
N ASN A 282 27.88 -18.39 -23.50
CA ASN A 282 28.69 -17.23 -23.87
C ASN A 282 28.89 -17.12 -25.37
N SER A 283 29.32 -18.21 -26.02
CA SER A 283 29.48 -18.24 -27.47
C SER A 283 28.15 -17.99 -28.19
N THR A 284 27.02 -18.37 -27.60
CA THR A 284 25.69 -18.14 -28.17
C THR A 284 25.28 -16.66 -28.04
N LEU A 285 25.60 -16.00 -26.92
CA LEU A 285 25.29 -14.58 -26.72
C LEU A 285 26.07 -13.66 -27.69
N GLU A 286 27.20 -14.13 -28.23
CA GLU A 286 27.99 -13.42 -29.24
C GLU A 286 27.40 -13.53 -30.66
N THR A 287 26.39 -14.38 -30.88
CA THR A 287 25.71 -14.49 -32.18
C THR A 287 24.43 -13.63 -32.21
N GLU A 288 23.98 -13.28 -33.42
CA GLU A 288 22.72 -12.55 -33.57
C GLU A 288 21.51 -13.44 -33.29
N ARG A 289 21.57 -14.70 -33.74
CA ARG A 289 20.51 -15.71 -33.64
C ARG A 289 21.13 -17.11 -33.64
N PHE A 290 20.45 -18.09 -33.05
CA PHE A 290 20.83 -19.50 -33.14
C PHE A 290 19.61 -20.41 -33.33
N GLU A 291 19.88 -21.68 -33.68
CA GLU A 291 18.85 -22.72 -33.73
C GLU A 291 18.59 -23.28 -32.32
N MET A 292 17.35 -23.14 -31.84
CA MET A 292 16.94 -23.55 -30.49
C MET A 292 17.20 -25.04 -30.19
N SER A 293 17.24 -25.87 -31.23
CA SER A 293 17.55 -27.31 -31.18
C SER A 293 18.95 -27.63 -30.62
N VAL A 294 19.90 -26.69 -30.72
CA VAL A 294 21.26 -26.83 -30.16
C VAL A 294 21.24 -27.08 -28.65
N PHE A 295 20.22 -26.56 -27.96
CA PHE A 295 20.04 -26.77 -26.52
C PHE A 295 19.15 -27.97 -26.18
N GLY A 296 18.66 -28.73 -27.18
CA GLY A 296 17.72 -29.83 -26.97
C GLY A 296 18.23 -30.90 -25.98
N GLU A 297 19.48 -31.34 -26.13
CA GLU A 297 20.10 -32.30 -25.20
C GLU A 297 20.38 -31.68 -23.82
N LEU A 298 20.71 -30.38 -23.78
CA LEU A 298 20.98 -29.67 -22.53
C LEU A 298 19.72 -29.49 -21.69
N ARG A 299 18.54 -29.37 -22.32
CA ARG A 299 17.24 -29.32 -21.62
C ARG A 299 16.95 -30.59 -20.82
N ALA A 300 17.51 -31.74 -21.22
CA ALA A 300 17.38 -32.98 -20.47
C ALA A 300 18.23 -33.03 -19.20
N ILE A 301 19.15 -32.07 -19.01
CA ILE A 301 19.98 -32.00 -17.80
C ILE A 301 19.13 -31.45 -16.64
N PRO A 302 19.07 -32.14 -15.49
CA PRO A 302 18.37 -31.65 -14.31
C PRO A 302 18.86 -30.26 -13.90
N HIS A 303 17.92 -29.34 -13.58
CA HIS A 303 18.20 -27.96 -13.17
C HIS A 303 18.90 -27.09 -14.23
N PHE A 304 18.93 -27.50 -15.51
CA PHE A 304 19.52 -26.70 -16.57
C PHE A 304 18.88 -25.31 -16.69
N GLN A 305 17.55 -25.21 -16.64
CA GLN A 305 16.83 -23.94 -16.71
C GLN A 305 17.21 -23.01 -15.54
N ASP A 306 17.29 -23.53 -14.31
CA ASP A 306 17.68 -22.76 -13.13
C ASP A 306 19.12 -22.24 -13.27
N LEU A 307 20.02 -23.08 -13.78
CA LEU A 307 21.41 -22.71 -14.04
C LEU A 307 21.52 -21.64 -15.13
N LEU A 308 20.79 -21.80 -16.23
CA LEU A 308 20.72 -20.84 -17.33
C LEU A 308 20.19 -19.50 -16.84
N LEU A 309 19.06 -19.50 -16.11
CA LEU A 309 18.47 -18.29 -15.56
C LEU A 309 19.42 -17.57 -14.60
N ARG A 310 20.07 -18.32 -13.69
CA ARG A 310 21.10 -17.75 -12.80
C ARG A 310 22.23 -17.12 -13.59
N PHE A 311 22.73 -17.81 -14.61
CA PHE A 311 23.82 -17.32 -15.45
C PHE A 311 23.45 -16.06 -16.24
N LEU A 312 22.27 -16.03 -16.86
CA LEU A 312 21.78 -14.85 -17.58
C LEU A 312 21.58 -13.66 -16.63
N ARG A 313 21.15 -13.90 -15.38
CA ARG A 313 21.03 -12.86 -14.34
C ARG A 313 22.39 -12.32 -13.91
N GLU A 314 23.39 -13.17 -13.71
CA GLU A 314 24.78 -12.75 -13.43
C GLU A 314 25.35 -11.87 -14.56
N ARG A 315 24.90 -12.09 -15.80
CA ARG A 315 25.33 -11.36 -17.00
C ARG A 315 24.33 -10.32 -17.48
N SER A 316 23.38 -9.89 -16.65
CA SER A 316 22.19 -9.15 -17.10
C SER A 316 22.49 -7.86 -17.87
N GLU A 317 23.57 -7.15 -17.52
CA GLU A 317 23.98 -5.89 -18.18
C GLU A 317 24.59 -6.10 -19.56
N SER A 318 25.03 -7.35 -19.83
CA SER A 318 25.73 -7.77 -21.05
C SER A 318 24.87 -8.64 -21.97
N LEU A 319 23.57 -8.80 -21.68
CA LEU A 319 22.66 -9.58 -22.52
C LEU A 319 22.50 -9.00 -23.94
N GLY A 320 22.90 -7.74 -24.17
CA GLY A 320 22.94 -7.14 -25.50
C GLY A 320 21.55 -6.97 -26.13
N GLU A 321 21.52 -6.56 -27.40
CA GLU A 321 20.28 -6.31 -28.14
C GLU A 321 19.94 -7.45 -29.12
N THR A 322 20.62 -8.59 -29.02
CA THR A 322 20.54 -9.67 -30.02
C THR A 322 19.28 -10.52 -29.86
N GLN A 323 18.85 -11.14 -30.97
CA GLN A 323 17.76 -12.13 -30.91
C GLN A 323 18.17 -13.38 -30.11
N ALA A 324 19.45 -13.76 -30.15
CA ALA A 324 20.00 -14.88 -29.38
C ALA A 324 19.76 -14.71 -27.87
N ALA A 325 19.93 -13.50 -27.33
CA ALA A 325 19.62 -13.24 -25.93
C ALA A 325 18.13 -13.49 -25.61
N GLY A 326 17.23 -13.04 -26.49
CA GLY A 326 15.80 -13.32 -26.39
C GLY A 326 15.46 -14.82 -26.48
N GLN A 327 16.08 -15.55 -27.40
CA GLN A 327 15.92 -16.99 -27.56
C GLN A 327 16.38 -17.77 -26.32
N LEU A 328 17.52 -17.38 -25.72
CA LEU A 328 18.00 -17.96 -24.46
C LEU A 328 17.05 -17.68 -23.29
N LEU A 329 16.46 -16.49 -23.22
CA LEU A 329 15.40 -16.19 -22.26
C LEU A 329 14.16 -17.07 -22.49
N GLY A 330 13.79 -17.33 -23.74
CA GLY A 330 12.73 -18.27 -24.11
C GLY A 330 12.96 -19.66 -23.50
N ILE A 331 14.19 -20.18 -23.61
CA ILE A 331 14.57 -21.47 -23.00
C ILE A 331 14.57 -21.38 -21.46
N ALA A 332 15.09 -20.29 -20.89
CA ALA A 332 15.19 -20.12 -19.44
C ALA A 332 13.83 -20.06 -18.73
N PHE A 333 12.80 -19.54 -19.42
CA PHE A 333 11.43 -19.43 -18.91
C PHE A 333 10.47 -20.47 -19.48
N GLU A 334 10.96 -21.49 -20.19
CA GLU A 334 10.12 -22.53 -20.79
C GLU A 334 9.21 -23.19 -19.74
N GLY A 335 7.91 -23.23 -20.04
CA GLY A 335 6.88 -23.80 -19.16
C GLY A 335 6.44 -22.91 -18.00
N LYS A 336 6.98 -21.68 -17.87
CA LYS A 336 6.53 -20.70 -16.86
C LYS A 336 5.32 -19.92 -17.39
N THR A 337 4.30 -19.75 -16.54
CA THR A 337 3.14 -18.89 -16.82
C THR A 337 3.43 -17.40 -16.55
N HIS A 338 4.40 -17.15 -15.67
CA HIS A 338 4.89 -15.81 -15.32
C HIS A 338 6.37 -15.65 -15.68
N LEU A 339 6.65 -14.62 -16.47
CA LEU A 339 7.97 -14.24 -16.93
C LEU A 339 8.52 -13.11 -16.06
N ASN A 340 9.11 -13.43 -14.91
CA ASN A 340 9.74 -12.39 -14.07
C ASN A 340 11.11 -11.99 -14.65
N MET A 341 11.10 -10.99 -15.52
CA MET A 341 12.29 -10.44 -16.16
C MET A 341 12.77 -9.13 -15.49
N ALA A 342 12.27 -8.81 -14.30
CA ALA A 342 12.52 -7.54 -13.64
C ALA A 342 14.00 -7.31 -13.28
N ARG A 343 14.75 -8.37 -12.96
CA ARG A 343 16.18 -8.27 -12.59
C ARG A 343 17.13 -8.03 -13.78
N PHE A 344 16.68 -8.15 -15.03
CA PHE A 344 17.59 -8.03 -16.17
C PHE A 344 17.85 -6.58 -16.59
N LYS A 345 19.00 -6.04 -16.20
CA LYS A 345 19.37 -4.62 -16.38
C LYS A 345 19.78 -4.16 -17.80
N GLY A 346 19.76 -5.05 -18.78
CA GLY A 346 20.31 -4.79 -20.12
C GLY A 346 19.39 -5.19 -21.27
N LEU A 347 18.14 -5.54 -20.98
CA LEU A 347 17.20 -5.97 -22.01
C LEU A 347 16.86 -4.84 -22.98
N SER A 348 16.61 -5.19 -24.23
CA SER A 348 16.04 -4.32 -25.24
C SER A 348 14.65 -4.82 -25.66
N ALA A 349 13.87 -3.96 -26.32
CA ALA A 349 12.61 -4.36 -26.94
C ALA A 349 12.81 -5.48 -27.97
N GLN A 350 13.97 -5.53 -28.64
CA GLN A 350 14.30 -6.61 -29.57
C GLN A 350 14.49 -7.95 -28.84
N SER A 351 15.26 -7.99 -27.75
CA SER A 351 15.43 -9.24 -26.98
C SER A 351 14.13 -9.69 -26.33
N ILE A 352 13.32 -8.75 -25.81
CA ILE A 352 11.99 -9.04 -25.25
C ILE A 352 11.09 -9.64 -26.33
N GLY A 353 10.96 -8.98 -27.49
CA GLY A 353 10.15 -9.47 -28.60
C GLY A 353 10.61 -10.84 -29.09
N ALA A 354 11.91 -11.03 -29.29
CA ALA A 354 12.48 -12.31 -29.70
C ALA A 354 12.20 -13.43 -28.70
N SER A 355 12.17 -13.14 -27.38
CA SER A 355 11.79 -14.15 -26.37
C SER A 355 10.31 -14.53 -26.47
N LEU A 356 9.41 -13.56 -26.67
CA LEU A 356 7.97 -13.78 -26.72
C LEU A 356 7.52 -14.48 -28.01
N GLU A 357 8.30 -14.38 -29.08
CA GLU A 357 8.08 -15.07 -30.35
C GLU A 357 8.52 -16.55 -30.31
N THR A 358 9.12 -17.02 -29.22
CA THR A 358 9.50 -18.43 -29.07
C THR A 358 8.28 -19.31 -28.76
N GLU A 359 8.31 -20.56 -29.25
CA GLU A 359 7.26 -21.54 -28.98
C GLU A 359 7.19 -21.91 -27.49
N GLU A 360 8.31 -21.81 -26.78
CA GLU A 360 8.45 -22.08 -25.35
C GLU A 360 7.62 -21.12 -24.49
N LEU A 361 7.43 -19.87 -24.94
CA LEU A 361 6.74 -18.83 -24.18
C LEU A 361 5.34 -18.50 -24.71
N LYS A 362 4.82 -19.24 -25.71
CA LYS A 362 3.51 -18.94 -26.31
C LYS A 362 2.34 -18.96 -25.32
N ASN A 363 2.46 -19.71 -24.23
CA ASN A 363 1.45 -19.83 -23.18
C ASN A 363 1.74 -18.91 -21.96
N ALA A 364 2.75 -18.04 -22.04
CA ALA A 364 3.01 -17.08 -20.97
C ALA A 364 1.87 -16.08 -20.87
N GLU A 365 1.32 -15.92 -19.67
CA GLU A 365 0.15 -15.08 -19.42
C GLU A 365 0.53 -13.74 -18.80
N SER A 366 1.71 -13.68 -18.19
CA SER A 366 2.15 -12.54 -17.41
C SER A 366 3.65 -12.29 -17.52
N ILE A 367 4.06 -11.03 -17.44
CA ILE A 367 5.47 -10.61 -17.53
C ILE A 367 5.75 -9.46 -16.55
N SER A 368 6.92 -9.51 -15.91
CA SER A 368 7.45 -8.42 -15.10
C SER A 368 8.72 -7.83 -15.71
N LEU A 369 8.79 -6.51 -15.80
CA LEU A 369 9.91 -5.78 -16.40
C LEU A 369 10.32 -4.59 -15.52
N CYS A 370 11.63 -4.41 -15.30
CA CYS A 370 12.13 -3.19 -14.67
C CYS A 370 12.30 -2.10 -15.73
N ILE A 371 11.46 -1.08 -15.67
CA ILE A 371 11.38 -0.05 -16.73
C ILE A 371 12.58 0.88 -16.76
N ASP A 372 13.25 1.05 -15.62
CA ASP A 372 14.38 1.98 -15.49
C ASP A 372 15.70 1.38 -16.00
N THR A 373 15.72 0.08 -16.26
CA THR A 373 16.94 -0.63 -16.71
C THR A 373 16.84 -1.19 -18.12
N ILE A 374 15.69 -1.06 -18.79
CA ILE A 374 15.54 -1.49 -20.17
C ILE A 374 16.12 -0.44 -21.12
N ARG A 375 16.91 -0.88 -22.10
CA ARG A 375 17.56 -0.03 -23.12
C ARG A 375 16.63 0.24 -24.30
N SER A 376 15.38 0.61 -24.02
CA SER A 376 14.38 0.88 -25.06
C SER A 376 13.35 1.87 -24.56
N THR A 377 12.76 2.62 -25.50
CA THR A 377 11.68 3.55 -25.17
C THR A 377 10.40 2.82 -24.77
N PRO A 378 9.52 3.43 -23.97
CA PRO A 378 8.27 2.79 -23.58
C PRO A 378 7.40 2.34 -24.77
N ALA A 379 7.37 3.10 -25.86
CA ALA A 379 6.66 2.71 -27.08
C ALA A 379 7.22 1.40 -27.68
N GLN A 380 8.54 1.28 -27.81
CA GLN A 380 9.19 0.07 -28.34
C GLN A 380 8.94 -1.15 -27.44
N ILE A 381 8.97 -0.97 -26.11
CA ILE A 381 8.66 -2.04 -25.16
C ILE A 381 7.24 -2.55 -25.38
N LEU A 382 6.26 -1.65 -25.44
CA LEU A 382 4.85 -2.00 -25.63
C LEU A 382 4.58 -2.63 -27.01
N ASP A 383 5.30 -2.21 -28.05
CA ASP A 383 5.22 -2.82 -29.37
C ASP A 383 5.78 -4.25 -29.36
N ALA A 384 6.83 -4.53 -28.58
CA ALA A 384 7.35 -5.89 -28.39
C ALA A 384 6.38 -6.76 -27.58
N LEU A 385 5.77 -6.23 -26.51
CA LEU A 385 4.78 -6.94 -25.71
C LEU A 385 3.51 -7.26 -26.53
N SER A 386 3.11 -6.37 -27.43
CA SER A 386 1.95 -6.56 -28.32
C SER A 386 2.08 -7.73 -29.30
N ARG A 387 3.29 -8.31 -29.44
CA ARG A 387 3.51 -9.48 -30.31
C ARG A 387 3.00 -10.78 -29.70
N SER A 388 2.85 -10.83 -28.38
CA SER A 388 2.21 -11.96 -27.70
C SER A 388 0.71 -11.71 -27.57
N SER A 389 -0.09 -12.69 -27.98
CA SER A 389 -1.55 -12.67 -27.82
C SER A 389 -2.02 -13.25 -26.48
N SER A 390 -1.16 -13.99 -25.77
CA SER A 390 -1.47 -14.65 -24.50
C SER A 390 -1.17 -13.77 -23.28
N LEU A 391 -0.25 -12.81 -23.42
CA LEU A 391 0.07 -11.85 -22.36
C LEU A 391 -1.10 -10.91 -22.10
N HIS A 392 -1.60 -10.94 -20.87
CA HIS A 392 -2.66 -10.04 -20.41
C HIS A 392 -2.36 -9.41 -19.05
N ASN A 393 -1.41 -9.96 -18.27
CA ASN A 393 -1.00 -9.35 -16.99
C ASN A 393 0.41 -8.75 -17.11
N LEU A 394 0.49 -7.42 -17.02
CA LEU A 394 1.73 -6.67 -17.20
C LEU A 394 2.15 -6.01 -15.89
N CYS A 395 3.36 -6.34 -15.42
CA CYS A 395 3.95 -5.72 -14.25
C CYS A 395 5.20 -4.93 -14.64
N PHE A 396 5.17 -3.63 -14.40
CA PHE A 396 6.26 -2.70 -14.65
C PHE A 396 6.81 -2.24 -13.31
N VAL A 397 7.98 -2.75 -12.98
CA VAL A 397 8.65 -2.49 -11.73
C VAL A 397 9.59 -1.31 -11.88
N ALA A 398 9.60 -0.42 -10.90
CA ALA A 398 10.49 0.72 -10.86
C ALA A 398 11.74 0.34 -10.06
N SER A 399 12.90 0.83 -10.48
CA SER A 399 14.14 0.61 -9.75
C SER A 399 14.05 1.23 -8.35
N PRO A 400 14.60 0.55 -7.32
CA PRO A 400 14.68 1.14 -5.99
C PRO A 400 15.53 2.39 -5.94
N THR A 401 16.47 2.57 -6.88
CA THR A 401 17.38 3.72 -6.96
C THR A 401 16.93 4.82 -7.93
N ARG A 402 15.70 4.76 -8.44
CA ARG A 402 15.21 5.75 -9.41
C ARG A 402 15.14 7.15 -8.79
N ALA A 403 15.46 8.17 -9.59
CA ALA A 403 15.43 9.56 -9.13
C ALA A 403 14.03 10.20 -9.17
N ASN A 404 13.18 9.73 -10.09
CA ASN A 404 11.82 10.24 -10.29
C ASN A 404 10.95 9.20 -11.00
N ASP A 405 9.65 9.49 -11.13
CA ASP A 405 8.67 8.58 -11.72
C ASP A 405 8.40 8.85 -13.22
N GLN A 406 9.22 9.67 -13.92
CA GLN A 406 8.95 10.09 -15.31
C GLN A 406 8.87 8.92 -16.29
N THR A 407 9.74 7.91 -16.15
CA THR A 407 9.71 6.69 -17.00
C THR A 407 8.38 5.97 -16.85
N SER A 408 7.90 5.83 -15.61
CA SER A 408 6.62 5.19 -15.30
C SER A 408 5.43 5.97 -15.87
N THR A 409 5.45 7.31 -15.76
CA THR A 409 4.45 8.20 -16.36
C THR A 409 4.46 8.08 -17.88
N ALA A 410 5.63 8.14 -18.52
CA ALA A 410 5.77 8.04 -19.98
C ALA A 410 5.28 6.68 -20.50
N LEU A 411 5.59 5.59 -19.79
CA LEU A 411 5.07 4.27 -20.11
C LEU A 411 3.56 4.22 -20.03
N PHE A 412 2.96 4.76 -18.97
CA PHE A 412 1.51 4.77 -18.82
C PHE A 412 0.80 5.57 -19.92
N LEU A 413 1.37 6.73 -20.31
CA LEU A 413 0.84 7.53 -21.41
C LEU A 413 0.92 6.79 -22.75
N GLU A 414 1.99 6.02 -22.99
CA GLU A 414 2.12 5.19 -24.19
C GLU A 414 1.20 3.95 -24.16
N LEU A 415 1.01 3.34 -22.98
CA LEU A 415 0.08 2.24 -22.77
C LEU A 415 -1.35 2.68 -23.02
N SER A 416 -1.69 3.90 -22.61
CA SER A 416 -2.96 4.56 -22.91
C SER A 416 -3.16 4.85 -24.40
N LYS A 417 -2.21 4.56 -25.30
CA LYS A 417 -2.45 4.62 -26.75
C LYS A 417 -2.77 3.24 -27.34
N ARG A 418 -2.70 2.18 -26.52
CA ARG A 418 -2.74 0.77 -26.92
C ARG A 418 -3.77 0.00 -26.07
N PRO A 419 -5.08 0.27 -26.23
CA PRO A 419 -6.12 -0.29 -25.36
C PRO A 419 -6.19 -1.81 -25.35
N HIS A 420 -5.69 -2.50 -26.38
CA HIS A 420 -5.62 -3.97 -26.40
C HIS A 420 -4.73 -4.54 -25.30
N LEU A 421 -3.72 -3.79 -24.83
CA LEU A 421 -2.86 -4.18 -23.71
C LEU A 421 -3.49 -3.90 -22.33
N LEU A 422 -4.62 -3.18 -22.28
CA LEU A 422 -5.33 -2.83 -21.04
C LEU A 422 -6.34 -3.91 -20.59
N ARG A 423 -6.46 -5.02 -21.34
CA ARG A 423 -7.50 -6.04 -21.12
C ARG A 423 -7.30 -6.92 -19.89
N GLY A 424 -6.12 -6.95 -19.30
CA GLY A 424 -5.86 -7.67 -18.05
C GLY A 424 -5.23 -6.79 -16.98
N LYS A 425 -4.57 -7.40 -15.99
CA LYS A 425 -4.06 -6.65 -14.84
C LYS A 425 -2.79 -5.89 -15.21
N ILE A 426 -2.79 -4.58 -14.96
CA ILE A 426 -1.62 -3.73 -15.12
C ILE A 426 -1.15 -3.23 -13.77
N THR A 427 0.12 -3.44 -13.48
CA THR A 427 0.78 -2.89 -12.29
C THR A 427 1.95 -2.05 -12.74
N ILE A 428 1.97 -0.77 -12.38
CA ILE A 428 3.12 0.12 -12.60
C ILE A 428 3.55 0.58 -11.22
N THR A 429 4.55 -0.08 -10.64
CA THR A 429 4.94 0.14 -9.23
C THR A 429 5.34 1.59 -8.94
N GLY A 430 5.88 2.33 -9.92
CA GLY A 430 6.17 3.77 -9.79
C GLY A 430 4.94 4.66 -9.52
N SER A 431 3.71 4.21 -9.81
CA SER A 431 2.51 4.96 -9.39
C SER A 431 2.18 4.78 -7.91
N TYR A 432 2.66 3.71 -7.28
CA TYR A 432 2.40 3.40 -5.87
C TYR A 432 3.25 4.26 -4.94
N SER A 433 4.44 4.69 -5.37
CA SER A 433 5.35 5.56 -4.60
C SER A 433 4.92 7.01 -4.53
N ALA A 434 4.14 7.49 -5.51
CA ALA A 434 3.86 8.91 -5.63
C ALA A 434 3.12 9.47 -4.40
N ALA A 435 2.16 8.71 -3.86
CA ALA A 435 1.48 9.07 -2.62
C ALA A 435 2.42 9.01 -1.39
N LEU A 436 3.30 8.01 -1.33
CA LEU A 436 4.32 7.89 -0.26
C LEU A 436 5.21 9.13 -0.19
N ASN A 437 5.55 9.67 -1.36
CA ASN A 437 6.42 10.82 -1.52
C ASN A 437 5.67 12.15 -1.64
N THR A 438 4.34 12.16 -1.50
CA THR A 438 3.47 13.35 -1.64
C THR A 438 3.63 14.12 -2.93
N ARG A 439 3.76 13.37 -4.02
CA ARG A 439 3.92 13.91 -5.37
C ARG A 439 2.70 13.52 -6.20
N SER A 440 2.33 14.39 -7.13
CA SER A 440 1.40 14.00 -8.19
C SER A 440 2.13 13.06 -9.14
N TRP A 441 1.57 11.88 -9.40
CA TRP A 441 2.14 10.95 -10.38
C TRP A 441 1.85 11.38 -11.83
N LEU A 442 0.61 11.81 -12.09
CA LEU A 442 0.18 12.41 -13.36
C LEU A 442 -0.02 13.92 -13.17
N PRO A 443 0.98 14.76 -13.51
CA PRO A 443 0.89 16.20 -13.29
C PRO A 443 -0.35 16.81 -13.98
N PRO A 444 -1.04 17.78 -13.35
CA PRO A 444 -2.23 18.41 -13.91
C PRO A 444 -2.03 19.09 -15.27
N THR A 445 -0.78 19.44 -15.61
CA THR A 445 -0.40 20.03 -16.90
C THR A 445 -0.49 19.04 -18.06
N LEU A 446 -0.54 17.73 -17.78
CA LEU A 446 -0.78 16.73 -18.81
C LEU A 446 -2.25 16.77 -19.20
N ASN A 447 -2.53 17.11 -20.46
CA ASN A 447 -3.84 16.96 -21.06
C ASN A 447 -4.12 15.47 -21.35
N TYR A 448 -4.25 14.69 -20.29
CA TYR A 448 -4.48 13.25 -20.33
C TYR A 448 -5.91 12.93 -19.90
N GLN A 449 -6.58 12.14 -20.73
CA GLN A 449 -7.85 11.50 -20.41
C GLN A 449 -7.64 9.98 -20.38
N PRO A 450 -7.97 9.31 -19.27
CA PRO A 450 -7.88 7.87 -19.22
C PRO A 450 -8.93 7.21 -20.11
N HIS A 451 -8.65 5.97 -20.52
CA HIS A 451 -9.64 5.15 -21.21
C HIS A 451 -10.73 4.77 -20.22
N PHE A 452 -11.89 5.43 -20.33
CA PHE A 452 -13.02 5.24 -19.43
C PHE A 452 -13.63 3.84 -19.52
N GLU A 453 -13.36 3.08 -20.57
CA GLU A 453 -13.69 1.65 -20.67
C GLU A 453 -13.00 0.84 -19.55
N PHE A 454 -11.73 1.15 -19.25
CA PHE A 454 -10.93 0.41 -18.27
C PHE A 454 -10.88 1.10 -16.90
N PHE A 455 -10.89 2.43 -16.88
CA PHE A 455 -10.79 3.24 -15.64
C PHE A 455 -11.90 4.29 -15.61
N PRO A 456 -13.17 3.88 -15.44
CA PRO A 456 -14.32 4.77 -15.63
C PRO A 456 -14.41 5.90 -14.60
N ILE A 457 -13.93 5.68 -13.38
CA ILE A 457 -14.14 6.61 -12.25
C ILE A 457 -13.02 7.64 -12.16
N GLN A 458 -13.38 8.92 -12.18
CA GLN A 458 -12.40 10.02 -12.10
C GLN A 458 -12.51 10.85 -10.82
N HIS A 459 -13.73 11.07 -10.34
CA HIS A 459 -14.00 11.97 -9.24
C HIS A 459 -14.91 11.30 -8.20
N MET A 460 -14.58 11.51 -6.93
CA MET A 460 -15.47 11.20 -5.82
C MET A 460 -15.69 12.47 -4.99
N PHE A 461 -16.96 12.79 -4.76
CA PHE A 461 -17.39 13.87 -3.91
C PHE A 461 -18.10 13.30 -2.69
N TYR A 462 -17.67 13.74 -1.52
CA TYR A 462 -18.17 13.23 -0.25
C TYR A 462 -18.58 14.39 0.65
N CYS A 463 -19.80 14.36 1.19
CA CYS A 463 -20.20 15.29 2.25
C CYS A 463 -20.60 14.57 3.53
N ILE A 464 -20.30 15.22 4.65
CA ILE A 464 -20.71 14.80 5.98
C ILE A 464 -21.13 16.04 6.77
N GLY A 465 -22.43 16.17 7.00
CA GLY A 465 -22.99 17.40 7.56
C GLY A 465 -22.71 18.59 6.62
N SER A 466 -22.02 19.61 7.13
CA SER A 466 -21.66 20.81 6.36
C SER A 466 -20.30 20.72 5.66
N ARG A 467 -19.54 19.64 5.86
CA ARG A 467 -18.18 19.48 5.31
C ARG A 467 -18.25 18.77 3.98
N ALA A 468 -17.52 19.31 3.01
CA ALA A 468 -17.40 18.76 1.66
C ALA A 468 -15.96 18.30 1.42
N PHE A 469 -15.79 17.20 0.70
CA PHE A 469 -14.51 16.63 0.32
C PHE A 469 -14.55 16.23 -1.15
N HIS A 470 -13.45 16.46 -1.84
CA HIS A 470 -13.25 16.00 -3.21
C HIS A 470 -11.99 15.13 -3.28
N TYR A 471 -12.11 13.97 -3.93
CA TYR A 471 -11.01 13.08 -4.22
C TYR A 471 -10.90 12.87 -5.73
N TYR A 472 -9.68 12.98 -6.26
CA TYR A 472 -9.38 12.52 -7.61
C TYR A 472 -8.98 11.04 -7.56
N LEU A 473 -9.55 10.23 -8.47
CA LEU A 473 -9.34 8.79 -8.55
C LEU A 473 -8.72 8.33 -9.89
N GLY A 474 -8.50 9.25 -10.83
CA GLY A 474 -8.01 8.89 -12.16
C GLY A 474 -6.59 8.32 -12.21
N ASP A 475 -5.82 8.46 -11.13
CA ASP A 475 -4.49 7.86 -10.94
C ASP A 475 -4.50 6.60 -10.05
N ALA A 476 -5.68 6.09 -9.67
CA ALA A 476 -5.84 4.92 -8.81
C ALA A 476 -6.01 3.58 -9.56
N PHE A 477 -6.11 3.59 -10.90
CA PHE A 477 -6.26 2.40 -11.76
C PHE A 477 -7.38 1.44 -11.36
N LEU A 478 -8.52 2.00 -10.96
CA LEU A 478 -9.66 1.21 -10.52
C LEU A 478 -10.49 0.79 -11.71
N GLY A 479 -10.41 -0.50 -12.05
CA GLY A 479 -11.36 -1.13 -12.96
C GLY A 479 -12.77 -1.17 -12.36
N PRO A 480 -13.84 -1.35 -13.16
CA PRO A 480 -15.21 -1.22 -12.67
C PRO A 480 -15.56 -2.17 -11.51
N LYS A 481 -15.17 -3.44 -11.62
CA LYS A 481 -15.42 -4.48 -10.59
C LYS A 481 -14.66 -4.20 -9.30
N SER A 482 -13.38 -3.86 -9.42
CA SER A 482 -12.50 -3.51 -8.30
C SER A 482 -13.00 -2.24 -7.61
N PHE A 483 -13.35 -1.20 -8.37
CA PHE A 483 -13.97 0.01 -7.84
C PHE A 483 -15.22 -0.30 -7.03
N ALA A 484 -16.16 -1.07 -7.57
CA ALA A 484 -17.43 -1.37 -6.91
C ALA A 484 -17.21 -2.02 -5.54
N ALA A 485 -16.37 -3.04 -5.45
CA ALA A 485 -16.09 -3.72 -4.20
C ALA A 485 -15.37 -2.85 -3.17
N LYS A 486 -14.36 -2.10 -3.60
CA LYS A 486 -13.61 -1.19 -2.73
C LYS A 486 -14.45 0.01 -2.28
N PHE A 487 -15.36 0.48 -3.12
CA PHE A 487 -16.31 1.54 -2.79
C PHE A 487 -17.27 1.11 -1.68
N LEU A 488 -17.83 -0.12 -1.73
CA LEU A 488 -18.68 -0.63 -0.65
C LEU A 488 -17.93 -0.70 0.69
N LYS A 489 -16.67 -1.14 0.67
CA LYS A 489 -15.80 -1.15 1.85
C LYS A 489 -15.56 0.27 2.38
N TRP A 490 -15.28 1.22 1.50
CA TRP A 490 -15.07 2.62 1.86
C TRP A 490 -16.34 3.28 2.40
N ILE A 491 -17.53 3.01 1.87
CA ILE A 491 -18.79 3.55 2.45
C ILE A 491 -18.95 3.12 3.91
N ASN A 492 -18.63 1.87 4.22
CA ASN A 492 -18.76 1.35 5.58
C ASN A 492 -17.78 2.06 6.54
N TYR A 493 -16.54 2.23 6.10
CA TYR A 493 -15.48 2.89 6.87
C TYR A 493 -14.79 3.99 6.03
N PRO A 494 -15.42 5.16 5.86
CA PRO A 494 -14.82 6.23 5.07
C PRO A 494 -13.53 6.69 5.72
N ASP A 495 -12.46 6.73 4.94
CA ASP A 495 -11.17 7.26 5.35
C ASP A 495 -10.77 8.42 4.43
N GLY A 496 -10.17 9.47 5.00
CA GLY A 496 -9.79 10.67 4.25
C GLY A 496 -8.58 10.49 3.33
N TYR A 497 -7.88 9.37 3.45
CA TYR A 497 -6.64 9.06 2.73
C TYR A 497 -6.87 8.12 1.54
N MET A 498 -8.11 7.71 1.29
CA MET A 498 -8.49 6.71 0.28
C MET A 498 -7.79 5.36 0.45
N PHE A 499 -7.34 5.00 1.66
CA PHE A 499 -6.68 3.73 1.93
C PHE A 499 -7.64 2.54 1.79
N ASN A 500 -8.93 2.67 2.12
CA ASN A 500 -9.91 1.61 1.86
C ASN A 500 -10.26 1.47 0.37
N ILE A 501 -10.02 2.52 -0.42
CA ILE A 501 -10.12 2.47 -1.89
C ILE A 501 -8.85 1.88 -2.52
N ALA A 502 -7.67 2.11 -1.95
CA ALA A 502 -6.43 1.52 -2.42
C ALA A 502 -6.33 0.02 -2.03
N ALA A 503 -6.70 -0.34 -0.81
CA ALA A 503 -6.63 -1.70 -0.27
C ALA A 503 -8.02 -2.31 -0.03
N GLY A 504 -8.45 -3.16 -0.97
CA GLY A 504 -9.73 -3.85 -0.82
C GLY A 504 -9.93 -4.96 -1.85
N PRO A 505 -11.13 -5.55 -1.92
CA PRO A 505 -11.36 -6.72 -2.75
C PRO A 505 -11.19 -6.39 -4.25
N PRO A 506 -10.73 -7.35 -5.07
CA PRO A 506 -10.62 -7.17 -6.51
C PRO A 506 -11.98 -7.16 -7.24
N GLY A 507 -13.03 -7.64 -6.57
CA GLY A 507 -14.39 -7.79 -7.11
C GLY A 507 -15.41 -8.12 -6.00
N LEU A 508 -16.68 -8.27 -6.39
CA LEU A 508 -17.80 -8.47 -5.46
C LEU A 508 -17.97 -9.93 -5.02
N GLU A 509 -17.32 -10.86 -5.72
CA GLU A 509 -17.42 -12.30 -5.53
C GLU A 509 -16.80 -12.72 -4.18
N ASP A 510 -15.62 -12.20 -3.87
CA ASP A 510 -14.90 -12.49 -2.63
C ASP A 510 -14.44 -11.20 -1.93
N MET A 511 -15.30 -10.72 -1.02
CA MET A 511 -15.06 -9.51 -0.22
C MET A 511 -13.99 -9.69 0.87
N SER A 512 -13.43 -10.89 1.06
CA SER A 512 -12.39 -11.14 2.07
C SER A 512 -10.98 -10.83 1.58
N ARG A 513 -10.80 -10.76 0.25
CA ARG A 513 -9.53 -10.47 -0.43
C ARG A 513 -9.10 -9.02 -0.28
N THR A 514 -7.80 -8.77 -0.39
CA THR A 514 -7.21 -7.45 -0.26
C THR A 514 -6.16 -7.22 -1.35
N GLU A 515 -6.63 -6.85 -2.53
CA GLU A 515 -5.81 -6.37 -3.63
C GLU A 515 -5.41 -4.90 -3.41
N ILE A 516 -4.15 -4.60 -3.70
CA ILE A 516 -3.61 -3.24 -3.64
C ILE A 516 -3.67 -2.58 -5.02
N SER A 517 -4.22 -1.37 -5.04
CA SER A 517 -4.15 -0.41 -6.13
C SER A 517 -3.31 0.80 -5.70
N PRO A 518 -2.82 1.63 -6.64
CA PRO A 518 -2.17 2.88 -6.28
C PRO A 518 -3.06 3.73 -5.37
N ILE A 519 -2.46 4.30 -4.34
CA ILE A 519 -3.12 5.36 -3.56
C ILE A 519 -3.25 6.57 -4.49
N PRO A 520 -4.44 7.19 -4.64
CA PRO A 520 -4.61 8.31 -5.56
C PRO A 520 -3.75 9.50 -5.12
N ALA A 521 -2.59 9.62 -5.77
CA ALA A 521 -1.45 10.41 -5.29
C ALA A 521 -1.71 11.92 -5.36
N LYS A 522 -2.57 12.35 -6.29
CA LYS A 522 -3.01 13.74 -6.38
C LYS A 522 -3.63 14.26 -5.08
N ASN A 523 -4.24 13.38 -4.27
CA ASN A 523 -4.83 13.76 -2.97
C ASN A 523 -3.78 14.06 -1.90
N PHE A 524 -2.52 13.65 -2.11
CA PHE A 524 -1.40 13.83 -1.18
C PHE A 524 -0.44 14.93 -1.61
N SER A 525 -0.53 15.43 -2.85
CA SER A 525 0.41 16.41 -3.40
C SER A 525 0.16 17.86 -2.96
N VAL A 526 -0.67 18.07 -1.94
CA VAL A 526 -1.04 19.39 -1.44
C VAL A 526 -0.59 19.52 0.02
N PRO A 527 0.21 20.53 0.39
CA PRO A 527 0.69 20.69 1.76
C PRO A 527 -0.45 20.91 2.78
N ASP A 528 -0.35 20.22 3.92
CA ASP A 528 -1.28 20.29 5.08
C ASP A 528 -1.37 21.69 5.73
N GLN A 529 -0.48 22.63 5.37
CA GLN A 529 -0.41 23.97 5.97
C GLN A 529 -1.54 24.93 5.54
N CYS A 530 -2.59 24.44 4.87
CA CYS A 530 -3.61 25.27 4.23
C CYS A 530 -4.94 25.41 5.00
N GLY A 531 -4.97 25.29 6.33
CA GLY A 531 -6.10 25.71 7.18
C GLY A 531 -7.51 25.22 6.75
N ASP A 532 -8.57 25.90 7.19
CA ASP A 532 -9.98 25.57 6.95
C ASP A 532 -10.41 25.58 5.45
N ASN A 533 -9.52 25.90 4.52
CA ASN A 533 -9.79 25.95 3.06
C ASN A 533 -9.30 24.69 2.31
N ALA A 534 -8.92 23.61 3.01
CA ALA A 534 -8.41 22.38 2.42
C ALA A 534 -9.47 21.48 1.74
N GLU A 535 -10.76 21.83 1.84
CA GLU A 535 -11.91 20.97 1.50
C GLU A 535 -12.04 20.57 0.00
N PHE A 536 -11.31 21.24 -0.93
CA PHE A 536 -11.40 21.01 -2.38
C PHE A 536 -10.03 20.89 -3.05
N ARG A 537 -9.13 20.14 -2.43
CA ARG A 537 -7.80 19.87 -2.97
C ARG A 537 -7.61 18.35 -3.07
N PRO A 538 -7.23 17.84 -4.26
CA PRO A 538 -6.68 18.54 -5.41
C PRO A 538 -7.74 19.20 -6.30
N GLY A 539 -7.36 20.22 -7.09
CA GLY A 539 -8.31 20.91 -7.98
C GLY A 539 -9.10 19.96 -8.89
N ILE A 540 -10.40 20.20 -8.98
CA ILE A 540 -11.34 19.42 -9.80
C ILE A 540 -10.98 19.63 -11.28
N ARG A 541 -11.01 18.55 -12.07
CA ARG A 541 -10.80 18.58 -13.52
C ARG A 541 -12.16 18.69 -14.23
N ASN A 542 -12.15 19.11 -15.49
CA ASN A 542 -13.37 19.13 -16.30
C ASN A 542 -14.04 17.76 -16.32
N LEU A 543 -15.36 17.78 -16.21
CA LEU A 543 -16.17 16.56 -16.23
C LEU A 543 -16.48 16.25 -17.69
N VAL A 544 -16.07 15.08 -18.14
CA VAL A 544 -16.17 14.70 -19.56
C VAL A 544 -17.25 13.64 -19.75
N PRO A 545 -17.92 13.61 -20.92
CA PRO A 545 -18.77 12.50 -21.29
C PRO A 545 -18.03 11.17 -21.15
N GLU A 546 -18.76 10.08 -20.87
CA GLU A 546 -18.24 8.71 -20.67
C GLU A 546 -17.52 8.45 -19.34
N SER A 547 -17.00 9.48 -18.69
CA SER A 547 -16.47 9.35 -17.32
C SER A 547 -17.60 9.19 -16.29
N TRP A 548 -17.28 8.51 -15.19
CA TRP A 548 -18.18 8.34 -14.06
C TRP A 548 -17.67 9.08 -12.83
N ILE A 549 -18.62 9.65 -12.10
CA ILE A 549 -18.43 10.46 -10.91
C ILE A 549 -19.22 9.83 -9.78
N ILE A 550 -18.67 9.85 -8.58
CA ILE A 550 -19.30 9.29 -7.40
C ILE A 550 -19.69 10.42 -6.47
N LEU A 551 -20.96 10.46 -6.09
CA LEU A 551 -21.48 11.36 -5.07
C LEU A 551 -21.83 10.54 -3.84
N VAL A 552 -21.42 11.00 -2.65
CA VAL A 552 -21.75 10.36 -1.38
C VAL A 552 -22.14 11.42 -0.36
N SER A 553 -23.30 11.23 0.27
CA SER A 553 -23.81 12.06 1.36
C SER A 553 -23.99 11.20 2.61
N ARG A 554 -23.33 11.57 3.70
CA ARG A 554 -23.60 10.95 5.02
C ARG A 554 -24.53 11.86 5.81
N GLU A 555 -25.78 11.42 5.91
CA GLU A 555 -26.86 12.17 6.52
C GLU A 555 -27.15 11.69 7.94
N LYS A 556 -27.81 12.56 8.71
CA LYS A 556 -28.20 12.32 10.10
C LYS A 556 -29.70 12.46 10.23
N TYR A 557 -30.34 11.42 10.76
CA TYR A 557 -31.71 11.45 11.23
C TYR A 557 -31.70 11.56 12.76
N VAL A 558 -32.55 12.44 13.31
CA VAL A 558 -32.75 12.57 14.76
C VAL A 558 -34.17 12.16 15.10
N ASP A 559 -34.30 11.11 15.91
CA ASP A 559 -35.59 10.68 16.45
C ASP A 559 -36.04 11.69 17.50
N LYS A 560 -36.96 12.59 17.11
CA LYS A 560 -37.45 13.68 17.96
C LYS A 560 -38.18 13.19 19.21
N GLU A 561 -38.84 12.03 19.14
CA GLU A 561 -39.58 11.47 20.28
C GLU A 561 -38.61 10.89 21.31
N ARG A 562 -37.61 10.12 20.87
CA ARG A 562 -36.53 9.64 21.76
C ARG A 562 -35.66 10.78 22.30
N ASN A 563 -35.41 11.80 21.50
CA ASN A 563 -34.67 12.99 21.93
C ASN A 563 -35.38 13.73 23.09
N ARG A 564 -36.72 13.77 23.07
CA ARG A 564 -37.52 14.32 24.19
C ARG A 564 -37.47 13.46 25.46
N LEU A 565 -37.32 12.15 25.31
CA LEU A 565 -37.28 11.18 26.42
C LEU A 565 -35.86 10.98 27.01
N GLN A 566 -34.84 11.64 26.45
CA GLN A 566 -33.42 11.38 26.71
C GLN A 566 -32.97 11.64 28.16
N MET A 567 -33.80 12.29 28.99
CA MET A 567 -33.44 12.56 30.39
C MET A 567 -33.29 11.31 31.27
N ASN A 568 -33.75 10.12 30.84
CA ASN A 568 -33.83 8.95 31.74
C ASN A 568 -33.17 7.62 31.26
N LEU A 569 -32.77 7.44 29.99
CA LEU A 569 -32.49 6.08 29.46
C LEU A 569 -31.21 5.87 28.61
N TYR A 570 -30.34 6.87 28.42
CA TYR A 570 -29.09 6.71 27.63
C TYR A 570 -29.25 6.03 26.24
N LEU A 571 -30.44 6.12 25.63
CA LEU A 571 -30.70 5.51 24.32
C LEU A 571 -30.10 6.37 23.18
N PRO A 572 -29.60 5.75 22.09
CA PRO A 572 -29.23 6.49 20.90
C PRO A 572 -30.44 7.24 20.31
N THR A 573 -30.27 8.54 20.05
CA THR A 573 -31.29 9.43 19.46
C THR A 573 -31.01 9.76 18.00
N GLU A 574 -29.83 9.38 17.50
CA GLU A 574 -29.34 9.72 16.18
C GLU A 574 -29.09 8.46 15.37
N ALA A 575 -29.56 8.47 14.11
CA ALA A 575 -29.27 7.46 13.12
C ALA A 575 -28.46 8.11 11.99
N ARG A 576 -27.37 7.48 11.58
CA ARG A 576 -26.53 7.91 10.45
C ARG A 576 -26.72 6.95 9.30
N TYR A 577 -27.17 7.47 8.15
CA TYR A 577 -27.39 6.72 6.92
C TYR A 577 -26.63 7.38 5.77
N THR A 578 -26.47 6.65 4.67
CA THR A 578 -25.68 7.09 3.53
C THR A 578 -26.55 7.15 2.28
N LYS A 579 -26.49 8.26 1.55
CA LYS A 579 -26.95 8.34 0.17
C LYS A 579 -25.77 8.36 -0.78
N TYR A 580 -25.90 7.77 -1.95
CA TYR A 580 -24.86 7.83 -2.97
C TYR A 580 -25.43 7.86 -4.38
N ALA A 581 -24.64 8.27 -5.36
CA ALA A 581 -24.96 8.09 -6.77
C ALA A 581 -23.71 7.89 -7.61
N CYS A 582 -23.86 7.09 -8.66
CA CYS A 582 -22.96 7.03 -9.80
C CYS A 582 -23.54 7.97 -10.88
N VAL A 583 -22.78 8.99 -11.24
CA VAL A 583 -23.20 10.06 -12.15
C VAL A 583 -22.31 10.04 -13.38
N ARG A 584 -22.93 9.98 -14.56
CA ARG A 584 -22.24 10.10 -15.86
C ARG A 584 -22.68 11.39 -16.56
N PRO A 585 -21.77 12.34 -16.84
CA PRO A 585 -22.10 13.50 -17.65
C PRO A 585 -22.48 13.10 -19.07
N ARG A 586 -23.52 13.71 -19.64
CA ARG A 586 -23.88 13.59 -21.06
C ARG A 586 -23.18 14.62 -21.94
N VAL A 587 -22.72 15.70 -21.32
CA VAL A 587 -22.02 16.82 -21.96
C VAL A 587 -20.73 17.12 -21.21
N HIS A 588 -19.81 17.79 -21.88
CA HIS A 588 -18.60 18.31 -21.24
C HIS A 588 -18.97 19.48 -20.31
N ILE A 589 -18.53 19.42 -19.04
CA ILE A 589 -18.74 20.47 -18.04
C ILE A 589 -17.37 21.06 -17.69
N ALA A 590 -17.14 22.30 -18.12
CA ALA A 590 -15.96 23.07 -17.75
C ALA A 590 -16.12 23.57 -16.31
N VAL A 591 -15.25 23.11 -15.41
CA VAL A 591 -15.37 23.41 -13.97
C VAL A 591 -14.89 24.82 -13.65
N ASP A 592 -14.06 25.40 -14.51
CA ASP A 592 -13.57 26.77 -14.44
C ASP A 592 -14.54 27.81 -15.06
N ASP A 593 -15.64 27.38 -15.68
CA ASP A 593 -16.68 28.26 -16.22
C ASP A 593 -17.87 28.39 -15.24
N PRO A 594 -18.05 29.54 -14.58
CA PRO A 594 -19.18 29.78 -13.68
C PRO A 594 -20.55 29.64 -14.36
N THR A 595 -20.63 29.93 -15.66
CA THR A 595 -21.88 29.84 -16.43
C THR A 595 -22.25 28.38 -16.66
N ALA A 596 -21.26 27.54 -17.01
CA ALA A 596 -21.46 26.10 -17.15
C ALA A 596 -21.92 25.45 -15.84
N VAL A 597 -21.31 25.83 -14.71
CA VAL A 597 -21.70 25.32 -13.39
C VAL A 597 -23.09 25.80 -12.98
N ALA A 598 -23.40 27.08 -13.15
CA ALA A 598 -24.71 27.64 -12.78
C ALA A 598 -25.87 27.03 -13.60
N ASN A 599 -25.62 26.71 -14.87
CA ASN A 599 -26.60 26.15 -15.79
C ASN A 599 -26.67 24.62 -15.77
N LEU A 600 -25.93 23.94 -14.87
CA LEU A 600 -25.96 22.48 -14.77
C LEU A 600 -27.38 22.00 -14.48
N SER A 601 -27.97 21.23 -15.39
CA SER A 601 -29.34 20.75 -15.29
C SER A 601 -29.43 19.22 -15.17
N PRO A 602 -30.51 18.67 -14.58
CA PRO A 602 -30.69 17.23 -14.45
C PRO A 602 -30.59 16.48 -15.79
N GLU A 603 -31.07 17.05 -16.89
CA GLU A 603 -31.07 16.41 -18.22
C GLU A 603 -29.67 16.22 -18.81
N GLN A 604 -28.68 16.96 -18.30
CA GLN A 604 -27.28 16.86 -18.72
C GLN A 604 -26.54 15.72 -18.01
N LEU A 605 -27.17 15.07 -17.04
CA LEU A 605 -26.59 14.01 -16.23
C LEU A 605 -27.36 12.70 -16.45
N GLU A 606 -26.66 11.60 -16.25
CA GLU A 606 -27.26 10.30 -16.02
C GLU A 606 -26.92 9.88 -14.59
N VAL A 607 -27.94 9.62 -13.78
CA VAL A 607 -27.78 9.31 -12.36
C VAL A 607 -28.33 7.91 -12.11
N GLY A 608 -27.53 7.07 -11.47
CA GLY A 608 -27.89 5.72 -11.08
C GLY A 608 -27.16 5.26 -9.83
N GLY A 609 -27.43 4.04 -9.40
CA GLY A 609 -26.69 3.36 -8.34
C GLY A 609 -25.51 2.56 -8.87
N LEU A 610 -24.96 1.71 -8.02
CA LEU A 610 -23.83 0.85 -8.37
C LEU A 610 -24.20 -0.20 -9.43
N LYS A 611 -25.48 -0.61 -9.46
CA LYS A 611 -26.01 -1.58 -10.41
C LYS A 611 -26.04 -1.02 -11.83
N GLU A 612 -26.54 0.19 -12.02
CA GLU A 612 -26.59 0.86 -13.33
C GLU A 612 -25.17 1.15 -13.83
N PHE A 613 -24.28 1.58 -12.95
CA PHE A 613 -22.85 1.72 -13.25
C PHE A 613 -22.25 0.41 -13.79
N LEU A 614 -22.39 -0.69 -13.05
CA LEU A 614 -21.82 -1.98 -13.45
C LEU A 614 -22.47 -2.52 -14.73
N GLN A 615 -23.77 -2.34 -14.94
CA GLN A 615 -24.43 -2.71 -16.20
C GLN A 615 -23.83 -1.97 -17.40
N ALA A 616 -23.42 -0.71 -17.23
CA ALA A 616 -22.81 0.08 -18.30
C ALA A 616 -21.33 -0.26 -18.54
N THR A 617 -20.58 -0.62 -17.50
CA THR A 617 -19.11 -0.76 -17.58
C THR A 617 -18.57 -2.18 -17.46
N ALA A 618 -19.35 -3.10 -16.88
CA ALA A 618 -19.00 -4.50 -16.66
C ALA A 618 -20.28 -5.36 -16.68
N PRO A 619 -20.95 -5.48 -17.85
CA PRO A 619 -22.27 -6.11 -17.98
C PRO A 619 -22.26 -7.62 -17.66
N ASP A 620 -21.08 -8.22 -17.52
CA ASP A 620 -20.88 -9.61 -17.12
C ASP A 620 -21.01 -9.84 -15.60
N VAL A 621 -21.09 -8.77 -14.78
CA VAL A 621 -21.31 -8.88 -13.34
C VAL A 621 -22.78 -9.22 -13.05
N ASP A 622 -23.00 -10.23 -12.20
CA ASP A 622 -24.34 -10.63 -11.79
C ASP A 622 -25.03 -9.53 -10.97
N SER A 623 -26.14 -9.02 -11.51
CA SER A 623 -26.98 -8.03 -10.87
C SER A 623 -27.53 -8.46 -9.49
N ALA A 624 -27.82 -9.76 -9.30
CA ALA A 624 -28.33 -10.26 -8.02
C ALA A 624 -27.26 -10.21 -6.93
N LEU A 625 -26.00 -10.48 -7.30
CA LEU A 625 -24.85 -10.32 -6.40
C LEU A 625 -24.67 -8.86 -5.96
N VAL A 626 -24.84 -7.90 -6.88
CA VAL A 626 -24.78 -6.46 -6.56
C VAL A 626 -25.85 -6.10 -5.52
N ASP A 627 -27.10 -6.52 -5.75
CA ASP A 627 -28.22 -6.27 -4.83
C ASP A 627 -27.97 -6.89 -3.44
N GLN A 628 -27.44 -8.12 -3.41
CA GLN A 628 -27.05 -8.79 -2.16
C GLN A 628 -26.00 -7.97 -1.40
N ARG A 629 -24.91 -7.53 -2.05
CA ARG A 629 -23.83 -6.78 -1.39
C ARG A 629 -24.28 -5.41 -0.89
N LEU A 630 -25.18 -4.74 -1.60
CA LEU A 630 -25.78 -3.48 -1.14
C LEU A 630 -26.67 -3.70 0.10
N ALA A 631 -27.46 -4.79 0.12
CA ALA A 631 -28.27 -5.14 1.29
C ALA A 631 -27.41 -5.49 2.51
N GLU A 632 -26.34 -6.27 2.33
CA GLU A 632 -25.36 -6.58 3.37
C GLU A 632 -24.73 -5.30 3.95
N LEU A 633 -24.32 -4.36 3.10
CA LEU A 633 -23.77 -3.07 3.53
C LEU A 633 -24.82 -2.25 4.30
N GLY A 634 -26.06 -2.19 3.83
CA GLY A 634 -27.15 -1.52 4.54
C GLY A 634 -27.37 -2.08 5.95
N GLN A 635 -27.30 -3.40 6.11
CA GLN A 635 -27.37 -4.05 7.42
C GLN A 635 -26.16 -3.71 8.30
N GLN A 636 -24.95 -3.70 7.75
CA GLN A 636 -23.74 -3.32 8.48
C GLN A 636 -23.81 -1.89 9.02
N ILE A 637 -24.26 -0.94 8.19
CA ILE A 637 -24.46 0.46 8.59
C ILE A 637 -25.49 0.56 9.72
N GLY A 638 -26.62 -0.16 9.59
CA GLY A 638 -27.70 -0.17 10.59
C GLY A 638 -27.32 -0.83 11.92
N ASN A 639 -26.44 -1.83 11.88
CA ASN A 639 -25.89 -2.50 13.07
C ASN A 639 -24.72 -1.73 13.71
N GLY A 640 -24.38 -0.56 13.17
CA GLY A 640 -23.31 0.29 13.70
C GLY A 640 -23.54 0.72 15.16
N TYR A 641 -22.44 0.99 15.86
CA TYR A 641 -22.49 1.42 17.26
C TYR A 641 -23.31 2.71 17.43
N ARG A 642 -24.21 2.72 18.41
CA ARG A 642 -25.10 3.86 18.75
C ARG A 642 -25.99 4.36 17.60
N GLN A 643 -26.55 3.45 16.81
CA GLN A 643 -27.60 3.78 15.83
C GLN A 643 -28.99 3.82 16.49
N ALA A 644 -29.74 4.90 16.31
CA ALA A 644 -31.17 4.96 16.59
C ALA A 644 -31.98 4.26 15.48
N PRO A 645 -33.26 3.90 15.70
CA PRO A 645 -34.13 3.48 14.61
C PRO A 645 -34.21 4.56 13.54
N LEU A 646 -34.16 4.11 12.29
CA LEU A 646 -34.27 5.00 11.16
C LEU A 646 -35.73 5.44 10.97
N GLY A 647 -35.93 6.68 10.51
CA GLY A 647 -37.27 7.23 10.28
C GLY A 647 -38.05 6.47 9.19
N PRO A 648 -39.38 6.58 9.17
CA PRO A 648 -40.20 5.92 8.14
C PRO A 648 -39.84 6.41 6.74
N GLY A 649 -39.68 5.48 5.79
CA GLY A 649 -39.34 5.77 4.39
C GLY A 649 -37.86 6.05 4.12
N LEU A 650 -37.00 5.92 5.14
CA LEU A 650 -35.55 5.98 4.98
C LEU A 650 -34.95 4.57 5.00
N GLU A 651 -33.87 4.39 4.24
CA GLU A 651 -33.05 3.18 4.27
C GLU A 651 -31.61 3.55 4.66
N TRP A 652 -30.88 2.60 5.26
CA TRP A 652 -29.51 2.83 5.71
C TRP A 652 -28.54 3.18 4.58
N LEU A 653 -28.85 2.72 3.38
CA LEU A 653 -28.13 3.00 2.15
C LEU A 653 -29.16 3.31 1.05
N MET A 654 -29.08 4.48 0.43
CA MET A 654 -30.01 4.92 -0.61
C MET A 654 -29.28 5.46 -1.83
N VAL A 655 -29.90 5.36 -3.01
CA VAL A 655 -29.42 6.05 -4.22
C VAL A 655 -30.03 7.45 -4.29
N LEU A 656 -29.22 8.47 -4.57
CA LEU A 656 -29.68 9.84 -4.78
C LEU A 656 -30.56 9.91 -6.03
N LYS A 657 -31.63 10.69 -5.95
CA LYS A 657 -32.46 10.97 -7.13
C LYS A 657 -31.73 11.89 -8.10
N GLN A 658 -32.19 11.92 -9.35
CA GLN A 658 -31.61 12.74 -10.42
C GLN A 658 -31.42 14.21 -9.98
N ASP A 659 -32.46 14.84 -9.44
CA ASP A 659 -32.41 16.25 -9.00
C ASP A 659 -31.47 16.44 -7.81
N GLU A 660 -31.53 15.55 -6.82
CA GLU A 660 -30.66 15.59 -5.63
C GLU A 660 -29.17 15.47 -6.01
N ALA A 661 -28.84 14.55 -6.92
CA ALA A 661 -27.48 14.38 -7.41
C ALA A 661 -27.01 15.58 -8.23
N CYS A 662 -27.88 16.17 -9.06
CA CYS A 662 -27.58 17.37 -9.84
C CYS A 662 -27.29 18.57 -8.94
N ASP A 663 -28.16 18.83 -7.96
CA ASP A 663 -28.01 19.92 -7.00
C ASP A 663 -26.73 19.73 -6.16
N MET A 664 -26.50 18.51 -5.67
CA MET A 664 -25.29 18.18 -4.91
C MET A 664 -24.02 18.42 -5.73
N LEU A 665 -23.96 17.94 -6.97
CA LEU A 665 -22.82 18.17 -7.86
C LEU A 665 -22.62 19.66 -8.13
N ARG A 666 -23.70 20.40 -8.40
CA ARG A 666 -23.67 21.86 -8.61
C ARG A 666 -23.08 22.58 -7.40
N ASP A 667 -23.44 22.17 -6.18
CA ASP A 667 -22.92 22.73 -4.94
C ASP A 667 -21.41 22.49 -4.80
N PHE A 668 -20.94 21.26 -5.02
CA PHE A 668 -19.50 20.95 -4.99
C PHE A 668 -18.71 21.80 -6.00
N LEU A 669 -19.18 21.88 -7.25
CA LEU A 669 -18.53 22.67 -8.30
C LEU A 669 -18.54 24.17 -7.97
N SER A 670 -19.63 24.67 -7.39
CA SER A 670 -19.75 26.07 -6.95
C SER A 670 -18.79 26.41 -5.81
N ILE A 671 -18.57 25.49 -4.87
CA ILE A 671 -17.57 25.69 -3.80
C ILE A 671 -16.15 25.66 -4.38
N ALA A 672 -15.87 24.77 -5.32
CA ALA A 672 -14.58 24.72 -6.00
C ALA A 672 -14.25 26.02 -6.77
N LEU A 673 -15.23 26.59 -7.49
CA LEU A 673 -15.10 27.89 -8.17
C LEU A 673 -14.76 29.04 -7.20
N LYS A 674 -15.41 29.06 -6.02
CA LYS A 674 -15.10 30.06 -4.97
C LYS A 674 -13.68 29.92 -4.43
N THR A 675 -13.13 28.70 -4.46
CA THR A 675 -11.78 28.40 -3.99
C THR A 675 -10.72 28.80 -5.02
N LEU A 676 -10.98 28.58 -6.32
CA LEU A 676 -10.13 29.02 -7.43
C LEU A 676 -9.99 30.55 -7.49
N ASN A 677 -11.05 31.31 -7.21
CA ASN A 677 -11.02 32.77 -7.24
C ASN A 677 -10.30 33.42 -6.03
N LYS A 678 -9.92 32.63 -5.02
CA LYS A 678 -9.23 33.11 -3.80
C LYS A 678 -7.74 32.78 -3.78
N SER A 679 -7.28 31.84 -4.62
CA SER A 679 -5.88 31.49 -4.86
C SER A 679 -5.30 32.35 -5.98
#